data_AF-A0A0D0AIH3-F1
#
_entry.id   AF-A0A0D0AIH3-F1
#
_cell.length_a   1.000
_cell.length_b   1.000
_cell.length_c   1.000
_cell.angle_alpha   90.00
_cell.angle_beta   90.00
_cell.angle_gamma   90.00
#
_symmetry.space_group_name_H-M   'P 1'
#
loop_
_entity.id
_entity.type
_entity.pdbx_description
1 polymer ?
#
loop_
_entity_poly.entity_id
_entity_poly.type
_entity_poly.pdbx_seq_one_letter_code
_entity_poly.pdbx_strand_id
1 'polypeptide(L)'
;MNIALNNIEQVLSAREPELSQNLTKLFTKLLERNQDPTFVQNYTGAIKLWFRKESQTRKSRDPLSFSAFGSACYAAGIVKTFLAVVTSHLYTQSQSQPKERFIGQYNALEALAEFMQTGNLTQRRTLLEDMKKHHVINICLSHLSHPLCIFRQLAINTLRVLANESVLGETLSATEAADIIAAVCRFTLEGPDFFIEGMRSPNTTWQSQMVMGATDVPAKRAAEHVPRFYAMAQESALWTAHGLLCTSPPPSRKHCLDILKKRPEILDLLFDCAIIARPAWYPETQVDSIACEVIALLFQWPSHIVPGVSTPQDNVFRAQEWKAMTQIAAILTSRDEWCEKIIEVWMKIEEEDWREVRGWFDRVEVDYHAFEPPDDDAFDEVFEYRGTSRIAMLRLVSTLSHAAESCGVTNAEIESLLRMAYIASRKVKSESELDDTKPEDRYTCTERTEEIFRSPMYTVSLNMQVDAPLQIADESIIGPTALARLLVVLAQRKAFDTIQGLKKAPNGLSSSTCLNHVQQITNPDVIRRFLKIALQRVRASMDKGRERARKSDNDYAKAAFTSAAELSAALVAFDSHTQGQYSKEVLGARKELALALGNAAEMAIREKYWQQALYFGSGAVTAAENIPAGEHLDANIIAKNKRRVEQARMAIAAK
;
A
#
# COMPACT_ATOMS: atom_id res chain seq x y z
N MET A 1 32.95 24.87 27.52
CA MET A 1 33.84 23.94 26.78
C MET A 1 34.12 24.52 25.38
N ASN A 2 35.36 24.41 24.88
CA ASN A 2 35.70 24.76 23.49
C ASN A 2 35.31 23.57 22.59
N ILE A 3 34.53 23.79 21.53
CA ILE A 3 34.00 22.73 20.66
C ILE A 3 34.97 22.51 19.50
N ALA A 4 35.61 21.35 19.42
CA ALA A 4 36.69 21.05 18.47
C ALA A 4 36.64 19.59 17.96
N LEU A 5 37.30 19.32 16.84
CA LEU A 5 37.29 17.99 16.22
C LEU A 5 37.77 16.85 17.13
N ASN A 6 38.68 17.14 18.06
CA ASN A 6 39.28 16.13 18.95
C ASN A 6 38.44 15.83 20.20
N ASN A 7 37.30 16.47 20.40
CA ASN A 7 36.48 16.29 21.61
C ASN A 7 35.00 16.00 21.36
N ILE A 8 34.65 15.50 20.17
CA ILE A 8 33.27 15.19 19.76
C ILE A 8 32.54 14.34 20.81
N GLU A 9 33.12 13.21 21.23
CA GLU A 9 32.49 12.30 22.19
C GLU A 9 32.24 12.98 23.54
N GLN A 10 33.21 13.76 24.03
CA GLN A 10 33.07 14.52 25.29
C GLN A 10 31.97 15.59 25.20
N VAL A 11 31.84 16.25 24.05
CA VAL A 11 30.80 17.25 23.81
C VAL A 11 29.40 16.63 23.80
N LEU A 12 29.23 15.48 23.10
CA LEU A 12 27.93 14.84 22.91
C LEU A 12 27.50 13.95 24.09
N SER A 13 28.43 13.45 24.90
CA SER A 13 28.15 12.62 26.09
C SER A 13 28.08 13.39 27.41
N ALA A 14 28.18 14.72 27.37
CA ALA A 14 28.02 15.56 28.55
C ALA A 14 26.66 15.33 29.23
N ARG A 15 26.58 15.61 30.54
CA ARG A 15 25.32 15.54 31.30
C ARG A 15 24.64 16.90 31.32
N GLU A 16 23.34 16.94 31.59
CA GLU A 16 22.65 18.21 31.81
C GLU A 16 23.17 18.93 33.06
N PRO A 17 23.29 20.28 33.04
CA PRO A 17 22.85 21.21 31.99
C PRO A 17 23.87 21.48 30.86
N GLU A 18 25.08 20.89 30.97
CA GLU A 18 26.19 21.18 30.06
C GLU A 18 25.92 20.68 28.63
N LEU A 19 25.22 19.55 28.51
CA LEU A 19 24.80 18.99 27.21
C LEU A 19 24.01 20.00 26.39
N SER A 20 22.92 20.54 26.95
CA SER A 20 22.08 21.53 26.26
C SER A 20 22.86 22.79 25.86
N GLN A 21 23.77 23.28 26.72
CA GLN A 21 24.61 24.43 26.41
C GLN A 21 25.62 24.13 25.29
N ASN A 22 26.22 22.94 25.32
CA ASN A 22 27.17 22.48 24.32
C ASN A 22 26.49 22.31 22.96
N LEU A 23 25.31 21.70 22.90
CA LEU A 23 24.54 21.51 21.67
C LEU A 23 24.11 22.85 21.06
N THR A 24 23.66 23.81 21.87
CA THR A 24 23.30 25.16 21.39
C THR A 24 24.50 25.86 20.72
N LYS A 25 25.68 25.79 21.35
CA LYS A 25 26.92 26.35 20.79
C LYS A 25 27.38 25.58 19.54
N LEU A 26 27.28 24.26 19.55
CA LEU A 26 27.63 23.40 18.43
C LEU A 26 26.78 23.74 17.21
N PHE A 27 25.46 23.81 17.37
CA PHE A 27 24.53 24.08 16.28
C PHE A 27 24.70 25.48 15.69
N THR A 28 25.03 26.47 16.53
CA THR A 28 25.43 27.79 16.04
C THR A 28 26.71 27.70 15.19
N LYS A 29 27.71 26.97 15.67
CA LYS A 29 29.01 26.80 15.00
C LYS A 29 28.89 26.05 13.66
N LEU A 30 27.99 25.07 13.56
CA LEU A 30 27.74 24.34 12.31
C LEU A 30 27.23 25.24 11.18
N LEU A 31 26.66 26.41 11.49
CA LEU A 31 26.10 27.35 10.52
C LEU A 31 27.07 28.50 10.16
N GLU A 32 28.29 28.51 10.69
CA GLU A 32 29.28 29.53 10.36
C GLU A 32 29.66 29.47 8.86
N ARG A 33 29.69 30.63 8.20
CA ARG A 33 29.80 30.75 6.72
C ARG A 33 31.03 30.05 6.12
N ASN A 34 32.13 29.97 6.86
CA ASN A 34 33.39 29.37 6.44
C ASN A 34 33.80 28.22 7.37
N GLN A 35 32.83 27.53 7.97
CA GLN A 35 33.13 26.40 8.83
C GLN A 35 33.86 25.31 8.05
N ASP A 36 34.86 24.70 8.71
CA ASP A 36 35.60 23.57 8.18
C ASP A 36 34.64 22.42 7.76
N PRO A 37 34.62 22.00 6.49
CA PRO A 37 33.78 20.89 6.01
C PRO A 37 33.99 19.59 6.80
N THR A 38 35.22 19.30 7.23
CA THR A 38 35.53 18.11 8.04
C THR A 38 34.90 18.22 9.43
N PHE A 39 34.87 19.41 10.01
CA PHE A 39 34.14 19.68 11.26
C PHE A 39 32.64 19.40 11.11
N VAL A 40 32.01 19.90 10.05
CA VAL A 40 30.57 19.68 9.80
C VAL A 40 30.29 18.20 9.59
N GLN A 41 31.08 17.52 8.75
CA GLN A 41 30.95 16.08 8.51
C GLN A 41 31.01 15.27 9.80
N ASN A 42 32.02 15.51 10.64
CA ASN A 42 32.27 14.67 11.80
C ASN A 42 31.22 14.84 12.90
N TYR A 43 30.78 16.08 13.16
CA TYR A 43 29.73 16.30 14.16
C TYR A 43 28.36 15.82 13.69
N THR A 44 27.98 16.08 12.44
CA THR A 44 26.71 15.56 11.88
C THR A 44 26.73 14.03 11.83
N GLY A 45 27.86 13.43 11.44
CA GLY A 45 28.04 11.98 11.44
C GLY A 45 27.98 11.36 12.84
N ALA A 46 28.59 11.99 13.85
CA ALA A 46 28.53 11.51 15.23
C ALA A 46 27.12 11.59 15.82
N ILE A 47 26.39 12.68 15.56
CA ILE A 47 24.99 12.83 16.00
C ILE A 47 24.09 11.79 15.32
N LYS A 48 24.28 11.56 14.01
CA LYS A 48 23.61 10.48 13.28
C LYS A 48 23.86 9.13 13.96
N LEU A 49 25.12 8.73 14.11
CA LEU A 49 25.48 7.45 14.74
C LEU A 49 24.89 7.29 16.15
N TRP A 50 24.74 8.39 16.89
CA TRP A 50 24.06 8.40 18.17
C TRP A 50 22.59 7.99 18.04
N PHE A 51 21.81 8.62 17.16
CA PHE A 51 20.40 8.28 16.95
C PHE A 51 20.23 6.86 16.40
N ARG A 52 21.08 6.43 15.45
CA ARG A 52 21.10 5.04 14.97
C ARG A 52 21.29 4.04 16.11
N LYS A 53 22.26 4.29 16.98
CA LYS A 53 22.54 3.43 18.15
C LYS A 53 21.37 3.42 19.13
N GLU A 54 20.74 4.55 19.39
CA GLU A 54 19.54 4.62 20.24
C GLU A 54 18.38 3.79 19.65
N SER A 55 18.18 3.83 18.34
CA SER A 55 17.15 3.03 17.66
C SER A 55 17.45 1.52 17.72
N GLN A 56 18.72 1.12 17.56
CA GLN A 56 19.11 -0.29 17.52
C GLN A 56 19.20 -0.95 18.91
N THR A 57 19.58 -0.20 19.94
CA THR A 57 19.82 -0.76 21.28
C THR A 57 18.58 -0.76 22.18
N ARG A 58 17.50 -0.12 21.73
CA ARG A 58 16.25 -0.02 22.48
C ARG A 58 15.56 -1.38 22.56
N LYS A 59 15.16 -1.78 23.76
CA LYS A 59 14.38 -3.02 23.95
C LYS A 59 12.91 -2.73 23.62
N SER A 60 12.20 -3.74 23.11
CA SER A 60 10.76 -3.64 22.79
C SER A 60 9.86 -3.22 23.95
N ARG A 61 10.36 -3.31 25.19
CA ARG A 61 9.64 -2.93 26.43
C ARG A 61 9.91 -1.50 26.89
N ASP A 62 10.90 -0.81 26.32
CA ASP A 62 11.23 0.54 26.74
C ASP A 62 10.18 1.52 26.20
N PRO A 63 9.69 2.48 27.01
CA PRO A 63 8.73 3.47 26.54
C PRO A 63 9.36 4.28 25.41
N LEU A 64 8.62 4.41 24.30
CA LEU A 64 9.05 5.20 23.15
C LEU A 64 9.00 6.67 23.55
N SER A 65 10.16 7.26 23.80
CA SER A 65 10.29 8.70 24.00
C SER A 65 11.69 9.14 23.58
N PHE A 66 11.84 10.41 23.20
CA PHE A 66 13.16 10.99 23.02
C PHE A 66 14.02 10.76 24.27
N SER A 67 15.26 10.31 24.05
CA SER A 67 16.25 10.22 25.11
C SER A 67 16.57 11.61 25.67
N ALA A 68 17.37 11.67 26.75
CA ALA A 68 17.89 12.94 27.23
C ALA A 68 18.67 13.69 26.14
N PHE A 69 19.47 12.95 25.35
CA PHE A 69 20.21 13.50 24.22
C PHE A 69 19.29 14.01 23.10
N GLY A 70 18.30 13.21 22.69
CA GLY A 70 17.32 13.62 21.67
C GLY A 70 16.49 14.83 22.09
N SER A 71 16.08 14.87 23.37
CA SER A 71 15.36 16.02 23.93
C SER A 71 16.22 17.29 23.95
N ALA A 72 17.49 17.18 24.34
CA ALA A 72 18.44 18.29 24.33
C ALA A 72 18.73 18.78 22.90
N CYS A 73 18.89 17.86 21.93
CA CYS A 73 19.05 18.20 20.51
C CYS A 73 17.83 18.95 19.96
N TYR A 74 16.63 18.46 20.26
CA TYR A 74 15.39 19.13 19.85
C TYR A 74 15.30 20.55 20.44
N ALA A 75 15.51 20.69 21.75
CA ALA A 75 15.47 21.98 22.44
C ALA A 75 16.53 22.98 21.92
N ALA A 76 17.72 22.48 21.55
CA ALA A 76 18.79 23.31 20.99
C ALA A 76 18.54 23.72 19.52
N GLY A 77 17.50 23.21 18.85
CA GLY A 77 17.12 23.59 17.49
C GLY A 77 17.79 22.77 16.39
N ILE A 78 17.95 21.45 16.60
CA ILE A 78 18.55 20.53 15.61
C ILE A 78 17.86 20.60 14.24
N VAL A 79 16.53 20.69 14.19
CA VAL A 79 15.75 20.71 12.93
C VAL A 79 16.14 21.88 12.05
N LYS A 80 16.00 23.11 12.58
CA LYS A 80 16.38 24.34 11.89
C LYS A 80 17.83 24.30 11.43
N THR A 81 18.72 23.83 12.30
CA THR A 81 20.16 23.79 12.05
C THR A 81 20.49 22.81 10.94
N PHE A 82 20.00 21.58 11.02
CA PHE A 82 20.37 20.52 10.09
C PHE A 82 19.75 20.76 8.71
N LEU A 83 18.52 21.26 8.62
CA LEU A 83 17.93 21.64 7.32
C LEU A 83 18.63 22.86 6.70
N ALA A 84 19.18 23.78 7.50
CA ALA A 84 20.04 24.85 7.00
C ALA A 84 21.41 24.34 6.52
N VAL A 85 22.01 23.36 7.21
CA VAL A 85 23.24 22.69 6.75
C VAL A 85 23.00 22.01 5.40
N VAL A 86 21.92 21.25 5.28
CA VAL A 86 21.51 20.52 4.06
C VAL A 86 21.40 21.47 2.86
N THR A 87 20.79 22.64 3.05
CA THR A 87 20.56 23.64 1.98
C THR A 87 21.72 24.62 1.76
N SER A 88 22.80 24.53 2.54
CA SER A 88 23.91 25.48 2.49
C SER A 88 24.64 25.54 1.13
N HIS A 89 24.51 24.50 0.29
CA HIS A 89 25.12 24.46 -1.05
C HIS A 89 24.45 25.42 -2.05
N LEU A 90 23.18 25.79 -1.84
CA LEU A 90 22.45 26.75 -2.69
C LEU A 90 23.13 28.12 -2.76
N TYR A 91 24.04 28.41 -1.80
CA TYR A 91 24.75 29.68 -1.68
C TYR A 91 26.17 29.68 -2.27
N THR A 92 26.67 28.57 -2.82
CA THR A 92 28.04 28.51 -3.36
C THR A 92 28.13 27.72 -4.67
N GLN A 93 28.01 28.44 -5.78
CA GLN A 93 28.03 27.96 -7.18
C GLN A 93 29.40 27.42 -7.70
N SER A 94 30.38 27.08 -6.86
CA SER A 94 31.67 26.60 -7.37
C SER A 94 31.69 25.07 -7.52
N GLN A 95 32.09 24.59 -8.69
CA GLN A 95 32.27 23.17 -9.06
C GLN A 95 33.40 22.43 -8.29
N SER A 96 33.88 23.02 -7.19
CA SER A 96 35.05 22.55 -6.41
C SER A 96 34.71 22.53 -4.91
N GLN A 97 33.52 22.06 -4.54
CA GLN A 97 33.20 21.81 -3.14
C GLN A 97 33.89 20.52 -2.67
N PRO A 98 34.55 20.51 -1.49
CA PRO A 98 35.11 19.29 -0.93
C PRO A 98 34.02 18.27 -0.61
N LYS A 99 34.28 16.98 -0.87
CA LYS A 99 33.31 15.89 -0.65
C LYS A 99 32.77 15.87 0.78
N GLU A 100 33.59 16.28 1.74
CA GLU A 100 33.29 16.35 3.17
C GLU A 100 32.04 17.18 3.44
N ARG A 101 31.81 18.24 2.65
CA ARG A 101 30.61 19.08 2.79
C ARG A 101 29.34 18.34 2.38
N PHE A 102 29.37 17.58 1.29
CA PHE A 102 28.24 16.76 0.85
C PHE A 102 27.96 15.62 1.85
N ILE A 103 29.00 15.02 2.42
CA ILE A 103 28.85 13.99 3.46
C ILE A 103 28.20 14.59 4.72
N GLY A 104 28.60 15.79 5.13
CA GLY A 104 27.98 16.48 6.26
C GLY A 104 26.50 16.82 6.03
N GLN A 105 26.14 17.24 4.81
CA GLN A 105 24.75 17.47 4.42
C GLN A 105 23.93 16.18 4.42
N TYR A 106 24.48 15.11 3.85
CA TYR A 106 23.86 13.79 3.86
C TYR A 106 23.61 13.32 5.31
N ASN A 107 24.64 13.38 6.15
CA ASN A 107 24.53 12.98 7.56
C ASN A 107 23.52 13.83 8.34
N ALA A 108 23.42 15.13 8.06
CA ALA A 108 22.46 16.00 8.72
C ALA A 108 21.00 15.60 8.40
N LEU A 109 20.67 15.35 7.13
CA LEU A 109 19.31 14.94 6.77
C LEU A 109 19.00 13.51 7.24
N GLU A 110 19.95 12.58 7.10
CA GLU A 110 19.79 11.21 7.61
C GLU A 110 19.60 11.18 9.14
N ALA A 111 20.36 12.00 9.88
CA ALA A 111 20.19 12.13 11.33
C ALA A 111 18.80 12.61 11.74
N LEU A 112 18.15 13.50 10.97
CA LEU A 112 16.77 13.91 11.24
C LEU A 112 15.79 12.75 11.01
N ALA A 113 15.98 11.97 9.95
CA ALA A 113 15.17 10.78 9.66
C ALA A 113 15.35 9.70 10.74
N GLU A 114 16.55 9.49 11.26
CA GLU A 114 16.81 8.57 12.37
C GLU A 114 16.23 9.11 13.69
N PHE A 115 16.43 10.40 13.99
CA PHE A 115 15.91 11.02 15.20
C PHE A 115 14.40 10.87 15.31
N MET A 116 13.70 11.02 14.19
CA MET A 116 12.26 10.87 14.10
C MET A 116 11.76 9.50 14.58
N GLN A 117 12.50 8.43 14.32
CA GLN A 117 12.10 7.07 14.72
C GLN A 117 12.22 6.85 16.24
N THR A 118 13.00 7.67 16.95
CA THR A 118 13.24 7.53 18.39
C THR A 118 12.10 8.03 19.29
N GLY A 119 11.16 8.82 18.78
CA GLY A 119 10.07 9.42 19.57
C GLY A 119 8.79 8.57 19.64
N ASN A 120 7.91 8.86 20.61
CA ASN A 120 6.51 8.44 20.53
C ASN A 120 5.73 9.26 19.49
N LEU A 121 4.49 8.85 19.20
CA LEU A 121 3.60 9.50 18.23
C LEU A 121 3.49 11.03 18.42
N THR A 122 3.33 11.52 19.66
CA THR A 122 3.21 12.97 19.92
C THR A 122 4.50 13.71 19.57
N GLN A 123 5.65 13.15 19.95
CA GLN A 123 6.96 13.70 19.64
C GLN A 123 7.26 13.66 18.14
N ARG A 124 6.90 12.57 17.45
CA ARG A 124 7.02 12.44 15.99
C ARG A 124 6.18 13.48 15.26
N ARG A 125 4.91 13.68 15.66
CA ARG A 125 4.05 14.75 15.12
C ARG A 125 4.65 16.14 15.33
N THR A 126 5.16 16.42 16.52
CA THR A 126 5.77 17.72 16.84
C THR A 126 7.02 17.96 15.98
N LEU A 127 7.90 16.95 15.85
CA LEU A 127 9.10 17.02 15.04
C LEU A 127 8.77 17.19 13.54
N LEU A 128 7.76 16.46 13.03
CA LEU A 128 7.30 16.59 11.66
C LEU A 128 6.85 18.03 11.37
N GLU A 129 6.02 18.62 12.24
CA GLU A 129 5.55 19.99 12.05
C GLU A 129 6.70 21.01 12.05
N ASP A 130 7.72 20.80 12.89
CA ASP A 130 8.91 21.66 12.87
C ASP A 130 9.72 21.49 11.56
N MET A 131 9.88 20.26 11.08
CA MET A 131 10.55 19.98 9.80
C MET A 131 9.77 20.56 8.60
N LYS A 132 8.42 20.55 8.65
CA LYS A 132 7.55 21.18 7.65
C LYS A 132 7.70 22.71 7.64
N LYS A 133 7.78 23.37 8.81
CA LYS A 133 8.08 24.80 8.91
C LYS A 133 9.41 25.18 8.26
N HIS A 134 10.35 24.24 8.26
CA HIS A 134 11.65 24.37 7.60
C HIS A 134 11.70 23.71 6.21
N HIS A 135 10.55 23.51 5.57
CA HIS A 135 10.39 23.10 4.18
C HIS A 135 11.05 21.77 3.79
N VAL A 136 11.11 20.79 4.71
CA VAL A 136 11.75 19.50 4.42
C VAL A 136 11.20 18.80 3.17
N ILE A 137 9.89 18.91 2.90
CA ILE A 137 9.25 18.29 1.74
C ILE A 137 9.82 18.88 0.44
N ASN A 138 9.87 20.21 0.33
CA ASN A 138 10.42 20.89 -0.85
C ASN A 138 11.90 20.60 -1.03
N ILE A 139 12.66 20.51 0.07
CA ILE A 139 14.07 20.10 0.04
C ILE A 139 14.19 18.70 -0.57
N CYS A 140 13.41 17.72 -0.07
CA CYS A 140 13.43 16.36 -0.59
C CYS A 140 13.01 16.30 -2.06
N LEU A 141 11.93 16.97 -2.45
CA LEU A 141 11.48 17.01 -3.85
C LEU A 141 12.52 17.62 -4.78
N SER A 142 13.22 18.69 -4.36
CA SER A 142 14.32 19.27 -5.15
C SER A 142 15.49 18.30 -5.30
N HIS A 143 15.79 17.54 -4.24
CA HIS A 143 16.88 16.57 -4.22
C HIS A 143 16.64 15.35 -5.10
N LEU A 144 15.40 15.05 -5.50
CA LEU A 144 15.13 13.97 -6.48
C LEU A 144 15.79 14.22 -7.83
N SER A 145 16.11 15.48 -8.15
CA SER A 145 16.85 15.87 -9.35
C SER A 145 18.32 16.21 -9.09
N HIS A 146 18.85 15.91 -7.90
CA HIS A 146 20.21 16.30 -7.50
C HIS A 146 21.26 15.61 -8.37
N PRO A 147 22.40 16.27 -8.70
CA PRO A 147 23.49 15.69 -9.50
C PRO A 147 24.28 14.55 -8.82
N LEU A 148 23.96 14.23 -7.57
CA LEU A 148 24.59 13.16 -6.80
C LEU A 148 23.50 12.18 -6.38
N CYS A 149 23.68 10.90 -6.72
CA CYS A 149 22.69 9.86 -6.50
C CYS A 149 22.38 9.63 -5.01
N ILE A 150 23.36 9.86 -4.12
CA ILE A 150 23.17 9.72 -2.67
C ILE A 150 22.09 10.66 -2.13
N PHE A 151 21.95 11.86 -2.70
CA PHE A 151 20.92 12.81 -2.26
C PHE A 151 19.54 12.48 -2.82
N ARG A 152 19.48 11.92 -4.04
CA ARG A 152 18.21 11.44 -4.60
C ARG A 152 17.62 10.34 -3.74
N GLN A 153 18.45 9.35 -3.38
CA GLN A 153 18.02 8.28 -2.49
C GLN A 153 17.72 8.77 -1.07
N LEU A 154 18.58 9.63 -0.50
CA LEU A 154 18.34 10.15 0.85
C LEU A 154 17.02 10.93 0.93
N ALA A 155 16.67 11.67 -0.13
CA ALA A 155 15.40 12.36 -0.21
C ALA A 155 14.21 11.38 -0.20
N ILE A 156 14.28 10.31 -0.99
CA ILE A 156 13.26 9.25 -0.98
C ILE A 156 13.16 8.59 0.40
N ASN A 157 14.27 8.19 1.00
CA ASN A 157 14.27 7.57 2.32
C ASN A 157 13.73 8.50 3.40
N THR A 158 14.06 9.79 3.31
CA THR A 158 13.50 10.80 4.22
C THR A 158 11.99 10.91 4.02
N LEU A 159 11.50 11.05 2.79
CA LEU A 159 10.07 11.11 2.49
C LEU A 159 9.34 9.85 2.99
N ARG A 160 9.93 8.67 2.81
CA ARG A 160 9.41 7.41 3.35
C ARG A 160 9.26 7.48 4.86
N VAL A 161 10.28 7.92 5.59
CA VAL A 161 10.21 8.07 7.06
C VAL A 161 9.13 9.08 7.46
N LEU A 162 9.04 10.22 6.78
CA LEU A 162 7.99 11.21 7.07
C LEU A 162 6.59 10.61 6.87
N ALA A 163 6.37 9.89 5.77
CA ALA A 163 5.11 9.24 5.41
C ALA A 163 4.75 8.11 6.38
N ASN A 164 5.65 7.15 6.55
CA ASN A 164 5.36 5.89 7.23
C ASN A 164 5.52 5.95 8.75
N GLU A 165 6.48 6.71 9.26
CA GLU A 165 6.81 6.73 10.69
C GLU A 165 6.21 7.94 11.42
N SER A 166 5.87 9.02 10.71
CA SER A 166 5.49 10.31 11.31
C SER A 166 4.21 10.92 10.79
N VAL A 167 3.32 10.10 10.25
CA VAL A 167 1.94 10.48 9.88
C VAL A 167 1.85 11.66 8.90
N LEU A 168 2.82 11.83 7.99
CA LEU A 168 2.80 12.93 7.01
C LEU A 168 1.47 12.97 6.23
N GLY A 169 0.96 11.80 5.82
CA GLY A 169 -0.30 11.67 5.09
C GLY A 169 -1.52 12.26 5.82
N GLU A 170 -1.52 12.29 7.16
CA GLU A 170 -2.62 12.89 7.95
C GLU A 170 -2.65 14.42 7.86
N THR A 171 -1.55 15.04 7.42
CA THR A 171 -1.34 16.49 7.53
C THR A 171 -1.23 17.23 6.20
N LEU A 172 -1.14 16.49 5.07
CA LEU A 172 -0.96 17.08 3.76
C LEU A 172 -2.28 17.52 3.12
N SER A 173 -2.19 18.57 2.31
CA SER A 173 -3.24 18.84 1.32
C SER A 173 -3.21 17.80 0.20
N ALA A 174 -4.35 17.62 -0.48
CA ALA A 174 -4.44 16.73 -1.65
C ALA A 174 -3.47 17.14 -2.78
N THR A 175 -3.14 18.43 -2.88
CA THR A 175 -2.19 18.94 -3.87
C THR A 175 -0.76 18.48 -3.57
N GLU A 176 -0.31 18.64 -2.32
CA GLU A 176 1.02 18.20 -1.90
C GLU A 176 1.16 16.68 -1.99
N ALA A 177 0.14 15.92 -1.59
CA ALA A 177 0.13 14.48 -1.74
C ALA A 177 0.23 14.05 -3.22
N ALA A 178 -0.52 14.71 -4.12
CA ALA A 178 -0.43 14.45 -5.55
C ALA A 178 0.97 14.75 -6.12
N ASP A 179 1.57 15.87 -5.73
CA ASP A 179 2.92 16.24 -6.18
C ASP A 179 3.98 15.24 -5.70
N ILE A 180 3.89 14.77 -4.45
CA ILE A 180 4.81 13.75 -3.93
C ILE A 180 4.60 12.41 -4.62
N ILE A 181 3.37 11.91 -4.73
CA ILE A 181 3.06 10.63 -5.39
C ILE A 181 3.57 10.63 -6.83
N ALA A 182 3.30 11.68 -7.59
CA ALA A 182 3.79 11.78 -8.96
C ALA A 182 5.33 11.84 -9.03
N ALA A 183 5.98 12.55 -8.11
CA ALA A 183 7.44 12.65 -8.08
C ALA A 183 8.11 11.32 -7.75
N VAL A 184 7.59 10.58 -6.75
CA VAL A 184 8.16 9.28 -6.36
C VAL A 184 7.93 8.22 -7.43
N CYS A 185 6.79 8.21 -8.13
CA CYS A 185 6.57 7.29 -9.25
C CYS A 185 7.52 7.59 -10.42
N ARG A 186 7.75 8.87 -10.75
CA ARG A 186 8.72 9.24 -11.80
C ARG A 186 10.15 8.83 -11.43
N PHE A 187 10.54 8.99 -10.16
CA PHE A 187 11.84 8.50 -9.69
C PHE A 187 11.94 6.97 -9.83
N THR A 188 10.87 6.24 -9.50
CA THR A 188 10.79 4.78 -9.68
C THR A 188 10.94 4.38 -11.15
N LEU A 189 10.43 5.18 -12.10
CA LEU A 189 10.49 4.86 -13.53
C LEU A 189 11.79 5.31 -14.24
N GLU A 190 12.69 6.03 -13.56
CA GLU A 190 13.89 6.61 -14.18
C GLU A 190 14.95 5.56 -14.60
N GLY A 191 15.04 4.45 -13.86
CA GLY A 191 16.06 3.42 -14.05
C GLY A 191 17.41 3.76 -13.39
N PRO A 192 18.34 2.78 -13.33
CA PRO A 192 19.59 2.92 -12.57
C PRO A 192 20.72 3.64 -13.31
N ASP A 193 20.57 4.00 -14.59
CA ASP A 193 21.67 4.48 -15.44
C ASP A 193 22.40 5.70 -14.88
N PHE A 194 21.65 6.67 -14.34
CA PHE A 194 22.22 7.84 -13.67
C PHE A 194 23.11 7.46 -12.47
N PHE A 195 22.68 6.47 -11.69
CA PHE A 195 23.44 5.98 -10.53
C PHE A 195 24.72 5.27 -10.98
N ILE A 196 24.63 4.45 -12.04
CA ILE A 196 25.77 3.75 -12.63
C ILE A 196 26.81 4.75 -13.15
N GLU A 197 26.40 5.77 -13.89
CA GLU A 197 27.30 6.81 -14.40
C GLU A 197 28.01 7.55 -13.25
N GLY A 198 27.27 7.89 -12.20
CA GLY A 198 27.81 8.54 -11.00
C GLY A 198 28.89 7.72 -10.30
N MET A 199 28.81 6.38 -10.31
CA MET A 199 29.83 5.50 -9.72
C MET A 199 31.06 5.32 -10.61
N ARG A 200 30.93 5.49 -11.93
CA ARG A 200 32.04 5.39 -12.88
C ARG A 200 32.90 6.66 -12.93
N SER A 201 32.31 7.82 -12.64
CA SER A 201 32.99 9.12 -12.73
C SER A 201 33.97 9.36 -11.56
N PRO A 202 35.26 9.66 -11.82
CA PRO A 202 36.26 9.91 -10.78
C PRO A 202 35.88 11.02 -9.79
N ASN A 203 35.08 11.99 -10.23
CA ASN A 203 34.66 13.13 -9.40
C ASN A 203 33.55 12.77 -8.40
N THR A 204 32.88 11.63 -8.62
CA THR A 204 31.66 11.25 -7.90
C THR A 204 31.69 9.81 -7.36
N THR A 205 32.68 8.99 -7.74
CA THR A 205 32.87 7.62 -7.22
C THR A 205 33.05 7.59 -5.70
N TRP A 206 33.51 8.67 -5.06
CA TRP A 206 33.61 8.74 -3.60
C TRP A 206 32.26 8.48 -2.90
N GLN A 207 31.13 8.67 -3.58
CA GLN A 207 29.79 8.33 -3.07
C GLN A 207 29.65 6.85 -2.70
N SER A 208 30.46 5.97 -3.31
CA SER A 208 30.46 4.53 -3.02
C SER A 208 30.66 4.24 -1.53
N GLN A 209 31.38 5.09 -0.79
CA GLN A 209 31.54 4.93 0.66
C GLN A 209 30.22 5.08 1.43
N MET A 210 29.29 5.87 0.91
CA MET A 210 27.97 6.08 1.52
C MET A 210 27.01 4.96 1.12
N VAL A 211 27.19 4.40 -0.08
CA VAL A 211 26.39 3.31 -0.63
C VAL A 211 26.76 1.96 0.00
N MET A 212 28.06 1.69 0.09
CA MET A 212 28.63 0.38 0.41
C MET A 212 29.27 0.32 1.80
N GLY A 213 29.31 1.45 2.53
CA GLY A 213 29.89 1.51 3.88
C GLY A 213 31.42 1.31 3.95
N ALA A 214 32.12 1.33 2.80
CA ALA A 214 33.56 1.09 2.71
C ALA A 214 34.27 2.22 1.94
N THR A 215 35.45 2.64 2.40
CA THR A 215 36.26 3.62 1.67
C THR A 215 36.99 2.97 0.50
N ASP A 216 37.37 3.78 -0.49
CA ASP A 216 38.23 3.38 -1.62
C ASP A 216 37.72 2.18 -2.45
N VAL A 217 36.39 2.03 -2.57
CA VAL A 217 35.78 0.99 -3.40
C VAL A 217 36.12 1.23 -4.88
N PRO A 218 36.62 0.21 -5.62
CA PRO A 218 36.89 0.35 -7.04
C PRO A 218 35.64 0.74 -7.84
N ALA A 219 35.78 1.71 -8.75
CA ALA A 219 34.68 2.25 -9.55
C ALA A 219 33.85 1.17 -10.28
N LYS A 220 34.53 0.13 -10.81
CA LYS A 220 33.87 -1.01 -11.45
C LYS A 220 32.92 -1.73 -10.49
N ARG A 221 33.40 -2.08 -9.30
CA ARG A 221 32.61 -2.76 -8.26
C ARG A 221 31.45 -1.90 -7.77
N ALA A 222 31.70 -0.60 -7.57
CA ALA A 222 30.64 0.34 -7.19
C ALA A 222 29.55 0.45 -8.27
N ALA A 223 29.94 0.49 -9.55
CA ALA A 223 29.00 0.56 -10.67
C ALA A 223 28.21 -0.74 -10.89
N GLU A 224 28.76 -1.90 -10.53
CA GLU A 224 28.06 -3.19 -10.54
C GLU A 224 27.05 -3.31 -9.38
N HIS A 225 27.36 -2.74 -8.22
CA HIS A 225 26.50 -2.79 -7.04
C HIS A 225 25.36 -1.76 -7.04
N VAL A 226 25.61 -0.54 -7.54
CA VAL A 226 24.68 0.57 -7.40
C VAL A 226 23.27 0.37 -8.00
N PRO A 227 23.03 -0.49 -9.02
CA PRO A 227 21.66 -0.80 -9.44
C PRO A 227 20.80 -1.39 -8.30
N ARG A 228 21.38 -2.23 -7.43
CA ARG A 228 20.70 -2.76 -6.23
C ARG A 228 20.35 -1.64 -5.25
N PHE A 229 21.28 -0.73 -5.02
CA PHE A 229 21.06 0.44 -4.17
C PHE A 229 19.92 1.33 -4.68
N TYR A 230 19.87 1.57 -6.00
CA TYR A 230 18.76 2.27 -6.64
C TYR A 230 17.43 1.52 -6.48
N ALA A 231 17.40 0.21 -6.67
CA ALA A 231 16.18 -0.58 -6.54
C ALA A 231 15.59 -0.55 -5.11
N MET A 232 16.44 -0.57 -4.08
CA MET A 232 15.99 -0.34 -2.69
C MET A 232 15.36 1.05 -2.50
N ALA A 233 15.87 2.06 -3.22
CA ALA A 233 15.27 3.39 -3.23
C ALA A 233 13.94 3.43 -4.01
N GLN A 234 13.80 2.70 -5.13
CA GLN A 234 12.54 2.57 -5.86
C GLN A 234 11.42 2.02 -4.97
N GLU A 235 11.73 0.99 -4.19
CA GLU A 235 10.77 0.42 -3.24
C GLU A 235 10.41 1.44 -2.15
N SER A 236 11.41 2.13 -1.59
CA SER A 236 11.16 3.20 -0.61
C SER A 236 10.33 4.36 -1.17
N ALA A 237 10.45 4.64 -2.46
CA ALA A 237 9.67 5.65 -3.18
C ALA A 237 8.18 5.27 -3.21
N LEU A 238 7.85 4.02 -3.53
CA LEU A 238 6.46 3.56 -3.52
C LEU A 238 5.91 3.38 -2.11
N TRP A 239 6.72 2.95 -1.15
CA TRP A 239 6.32 2.98 0.27
C TRP A 239 6.02 4.39 0.77
N THR A 240 6.62 5.42 0.18
CA THR A 240 6.22 6.81 0.46
C THR A 240 4.80 7.07 -0.03
N ALA A 241 4.48 6.74 -1.28
CA ALA A 241 3.14 6.90 -1.83
C ALA A 241 2.09 6.12 -1.02
N HIS A 242 2.42 4.88 -0.65
CA HIS A 242 1.59 4.05 0.22
C HIS A 242 1.36 4.72 1.58
N GLY A 243 2.42 5.18 2.26
CA GLY A 243 2.34 5.84 3.56
C GLY A 243 1.51 7.13 3.60
N LEU A 244 1.40 7.82 2.45
CA LEU A 244 0.54 9.00 2.33
C LEU A 244 -0.96 8.66 2.29
N LEU A 245 -1.31 7.44 1.86
CA LEU A 245 -2.70 7.00 1.69
C LEU A 245 -3.15 6.00 2.75
N CYS A 246 -2.23 5.21 3.31
CA CYS A 246 -2.52 4.24 4.36
C CYS A 246 -2.37 4.90 5.75
N THR A 247 -3.35 5.70 6.13
CA THR A 247 -3.38 6.49 7.38
C THR A 247 -4.49 6.03 8.33
N SER A 248 -4.42 6.39 9.62
CA SER A 248 -5.49 6.13 10.58
C SER A 248 -5.92 7.42 11.29
N PRO A 249 -7.08 8.01 10.95
CA PRO A 249 -8.12 7.47 10.07
C PRO A 249 -7.73 7.47 8.58
N PRO A 250 -8.36 6.61 7.75
CA PRO A 250 -8.11 6.59 6.30
C PRO A 250 -8.51 7.91 5.63
N PRO A 251 -7.89 8.28 4.49
CA PRO A 251 -8.28 9.49 3.75
C PRO A 251 -9.72 9.38 3.23
N SER A 252 -10.46 10.49 3.34
CA SER A 252 -11.80 10.59 2.75
C SER A 252 -11.76 10.39 1.24
N ARG A 253 -12.85 9.90 0.63
CA ARG A 253 -12.89 9.74 -0.83
C ARG A 253 -12.82 11.07 -1.58
N LYS A 254 -13.30 12.15 -0.95
CA LYS A 254 -13.09 13.50 -1.47
C LYS A 254 -11.60 13.86 -1.57
N HIS A 255 -10.80 13.52 -0.55
CA HIS A 255 -9.35 13.78 -0.58
C HIS A 255 -8.67 13.00 -1.71
N CYS A 256 -8.96 11.70 -1.86
CA CYS A 256 -8.42 10.89 -2.96
C CYS A 256 -8.86 11.42 -4.34
N LEU A 257 -10.11 11.88 -4.46
CA LEU A 257 -10.61 12.52 -5.68
C LEU A 257 -9.84 13.81 -6.00
N ASP A 258 -9.58 14.64 -4.99
CA ASP A 258 -8.88 15.90 -5.17
C ASP A 258 -7.40 15.67 -5.56
N ILE A 259 -6.76 14.60 -5.06
CA ILE A 259 -5.44 14.13 -5.53
C ILE A 259 -5.48 13.86 -7.04
N LEU A 260 -6.42 13.02 -7.48
CA LEU A 260 -6.52 12.58 -8.88
C LEU A 260 -7.00 13.68 -9.82
N LYS A 261 -7.83 14.62 -9.35
CA LYS A 261 -8.18 15.83 -10.12
C LYS A 261 -6.98 16.73 -10.35
N LYS A 262 -6.08 16.81 -9.36
CA LYS A 262 -4.88 17.63 -9.47
C LYS A 262 -3.87 17.04 -10.45
N ARG A 263 -3.67 15.71 -10.40
CA ARG A 263 -2.75 14.97 -11.25
C ARG A 263 -3.33 13.62 -11.68
N PRO A 264 -4.16 13.56 -12.73
CA PRO A 264 -4.72 12.30 -13.21
C PRO A 264 -3.64 11.37 -13.77
N GLU A 265 -2.49 11.89 -14.19
CA GLU A 265 -1.35 11.11 -14.69
C GLU A 265 -0.74 10.16 -13.63
N ILE A 266 -1.05 10.35 -12.34
CA ILE A 266 -0.64 9.44 -11.26
C ILE A 266 -1.09 8.01 -11.56
N LEU A 267 -2.28 7.83 -12.13
CA LEU A 267 -2.79 6.49 -12.44
C LEU A 267 -1.92 5.78 -13.47
N ASP A 268 -1.51 6.49 -14.52
CA ASP A 268 -0.62 5.90 -15.54
C ASP A 268 0.74 5.58 -14.94
N LEU A 269 1.32 6.51 -14.18
CA LEU A 269 2.60 6.30 -13.51
C LEU A 269 2.56 5.09 -12.56
N LEU A 270 1.45 4.87 -11.84
CA LEU A 270 1.31 3.72 -10.96
C LEU A 270 1.15 2.41 -11.73
N PHE A 271 0.42 2.39 -12.84
CA PHE A 271 0.36 1.21 -13.71
C PHE A 271 1.72 0.92 -14.34
N ASP A 272 2.43 1.94 -14.81
CA ASP A 272 3.79 1.80 -15.36
C ASP A 272 4.74 1.24 -14.29
N CYS A 273 4.64 1.69 -13.03
CA CYS A 273 5.38 1.11 -11.90
C CYS A 273 4.98 -0.35 -11.63
N ALA A 274 3.70 -0.70 -11.73
CA ALA A 274 3.19 -2.05 -11.47
C ALA A 274 3.67 -3.08 -12.50
N ILE A 275 3.99 -2.64 -13.73
CA ILE A 275 4.48 -3.51 -14.81
C ILE A 275 6.00 -3.53 -14.94
N ILE A 276 6.75 -2.85 -14.05
CA ILE A 276 8.22 -2.94 -14.04
C ILE A 276 8.62 -4.42 -13.88
N ALA A 277 9.43 -4.91 -14.81
CA ALA A 277 10.00 -6.25 -14.75
C ALA A 277 10.92 -6.40 -13.54
N ARG A 278 10.87 -7.56 -12.89
CA ARG A 278 11.72 -7.86 -11.73
C ARG A 278 13.20 -7.81 -12.14
N PRO A 279 14.04 -7.01 -11.47
CA PRO A 279 15.43 -6.85 -11.86
C PRO A 279 16.33 -7.93 -11.23
N ALA A 280 17.31 -8.42 -12.00
CA ALA A 280 18.27 -9.43 -11.53
C ALA A 280 19.18 -8.94 -10.38
N TRP A 281 19.36 -7.63 -10.20
CA TRP A 281 20.18 -7.05 -9.13
C TRP A 281 19.43 -6.86 -7.79
N TYR A 282 18.09 -6.93 -7.81
CA TYR A 282 17.24 -6.85 -6.63
C TYR A 282 15.98 -7.70 -6.84
N PRO A 283 16.14 -9.03 -6.97
CA PRO A 283 15.04 -9.91 -7.35
C PRO A 283 13.97 -10.04 -6.25
N GLU A 284 14.26 -9.70 -5.00
CA GLU A 284 13.31 -9.66 -3.88
C GLU A 284 12.38 -8.43 -3.87
N THR A 285 12.45 -7.57 -4.88
CA THR A 285 11.71 -6.30 -4.91
C THR A 285 10.19 -6.44 -4.80
N GLN A 286 9.57 -5.45 -4.18
CA GLN A 286 8.11 -5.31 -3.99
C GLN A 286 7.49 -4.15 -4.78
N VAL A 287 8.23 -3.54 -5.69
CA VAL A 287 7.80 -2.30 -6.37
C VAL A 287 6.43 -2.45 -7.04
N ASP A 288 6.20 -3.58 -7.71
CA ASP A 288 4.94 -3.87 -8.40
C ASP A 288 3.75 -4.02 -7.44
N SER A 289 3.92 -4.80 -6.38
CA SER A 289 2.90 -5.06 -5.38
C SER A 289 2.51 -3.80 -4.62
N ILE A 290 3.48 -2.97 -4.23
CA ILE A 290 3.22 -1.70 -3.55
C ILE A 290 2.50 -0.73 -4.48
N ALA A 291 2.87 -0.65 -5.77
CA ALA A 291 2.15 0.17 -6.74
C ALA A 291 0.67 -0.26 -6.84
N CYS A 292 0.42 -1.57 -6.88
CA CYS A 292 -0.92 -2.14 -6.88
C CYS A 292 -1.71 -1.80 -5.60
N GLU A 293 -1.07 -1.85 -4.43
CA GLU A 293 -1.68 -1.44 -3.15
C GLU A 293 -2.01 0.07 -3.13
N VAL A 294 -1.14 0.93 -3.65
CA VAL A 294 -1.40 2.38 -3.78
C VAL A 294 -2.62 2.63 -4.67
N ILE A 295 -2.74 1.90 -5.78
CA ILE A 295 -3.95 1.93 -6.62
C ILE A 295 -5.15 1.47 -5.79
N ALA A 296 -5.06 0.35 -5.06
CA ALA A 296 -6.18 -0.13 -4.25
C ALA A 296 -6.63 0.88 -3.19
N LEU A 297 -5.71 1.58 -2.52
CA LEU A 297 -6.00 2.63 -1.53
C LEU A 297 -6.75 3.82 -2.13
N LEU A 298 -6.37 4.26 -3.34
CA LEU A 298 -7.07 5.33 -4.07
C LEU A 298 -8.52 4.97 -4.37
N PHE A 299 -8.80 3.69 -4.66
CA PHE A 299 -10.13 3.19 -5.06
C PHE A 299 -10.85 2.42 -3.94
N GLN A 300 -10.35 2.49 -2.72
CA GLN A 300 -10.93 1.75 -1.61
C GLN A 300 -12.30 2.31 -1.20
N TRP A 301 -13.26 1.44 -0.86
CA TRP A 301 -14.53 1.86 -0.27
C TRP A 301 -14.36 2.25 1.21
N PRO A 302 -15.12 3.24 1.72
CA PRO A 302 -15.13 3.53 3.15
C PRO A 302 -15.37 2.25 3.98
N SER A 303 -14.63 2.06 5.07
CA SER A 303 -14.59 0.79 5.83
C SER A 303 -15.93 0.33 6.42
N HIS A 304 -16.93 1.21 6.50
CA HIS A 304 -18.29 0.90 6.94
C HIS A 304 -19.24 0.52 5.79
N ILE A 305 -18.78 0.54 4.52
CA ILE A 305 -19.57 0.21 3.33
C ILE A 305 -19.15 -1.14 2.78
N VAL A 306 -20.14 -2.02 2.57
CA VAL A 306 -19.98 -3.24 1.76
C VAL A 306 -20.64 -2.98 0.41
N PRO A 307 -19.91 -2.99 -0.73
CA PRO A 307 -20.51 -2.62 -2.00
C PRO A 307 -21.52 -3.68 -2.47
N GLY A 308 -22.63 -3.21 -3.05
CA GLY A 308 -23.82 -4.02 -3.35
C GLY A 308 -24.84 -4.15 -2.21
N VAL A 309 -24.54 -3.66 -0.99
CA VAL A 309 -25.49 -3.69 0.15
C VAL A 309 -26.21 -2.35 0.30
N SER A 310 -27.52 -2.38 0.43
CA SER A 310 -28.33 -1.19 0.73
C SER A 310 -28.49 -1.01 2.23
N THR A 311 -28.15 0.18 2.74
CA THR A 311 -28.39 0.57 4.14
C THR A 311 -29.32 1.78 4.20
N PRO A 312 -30.37 1.78 5.03
CA PRO A 312 -31.32 2.89 5.16
C PRO A 312 -30.74 4.12 5.88
N GLN A 313 -29.51 4.05 6.38
CA GLN A 313 -28.89 5.12 7.16
C GLN A 313 -28.03 6.04 6.30
N ASP A 314 -28.19 7.34 6.57
CA ASP A 314 -27.41 8.47 6.05
C ASP A 314 -27.19 8.50 4.53
N ASN A 315 -28.31 8.49 3.80
CA ASN A 315 -28.32 8.58 2.34
C ASN A 315 -27.53 9.77 1.79
N VAL A 316 -27.41 10.87 2.56
CA VAL A 316 -26.68 12.07 2.14
C VAL A 316 -25.18 11.86 2.23
N PHE A 317 -24.67 11.37 3.38
CA PHE A 317 -23.24 11.06 3.53
C PHE A 317 -22.80 10.00 2.51
N ARG A 318 -23.59 8.92 2.40
CA ARG A 318 -23.34 7.86 1.42
C ARG A 318 -23.35 8.39 -0.02
N ALA A 319 -24.27 9.30 -0.36
CA ALA A 319 -24.31 9.91 -1.69
C ALA A 319 -23.07 10.75 -1.99
N GLN A 320 -22.49 11.44 -0.99
CA GLN A 320 -21.26 12.22 -1.17
C GLN A 320 -20.04 11.32 -1.39
N GLU A 321 -19.84 10.31 -0.55
CA GLU A 321 -18.75 9.32 -0.69
C GLU A 321 -18.89 8.54 -1.99
N TRP A 322 -20.12 8.11 -2.33
CA TRP A 322 -20.42 7.45 -3.60
C TRP A 322 -20.11 8.35 -4.80
N LYS A 323 -20.52 9.62 -4.76
CA LYS A 323 -20.23 10.59 -5.82
C LYS A 323 -18.73 10.82 -5.99
N ALA A 324 -17.98 10.88 -4.89
CA ALA A 324 -16.53 11.00 -4.97
C ALA A 324 -15.91 9.75 -5.61
N MET A 325 -16.35 8.56 -5.20
CA MET A 325 -15.91 7.28 -5.77
C MET A 325 -16.22 7.12 -7.25
N THR A 326 -17.41 7.50 -7.70
CA THR A 326 -17.75 7.44 -9.13
C THR A 326 -16.94 8.42 -9.96
N GLN A 327 -16.61 9.60 -9.41
CA GLN A 327 -15.70 10.54 -10.08
C GLN A 327 -14.25 10.04 -10.12
N ILE A 328 -13.76 9.39 -9.06
CA ILE A 328 -12.45 8.72 -9.06
C ILE A 328 -12.41 7.64 -10.15
N ALA A 329 -13.44 6.78 -10.20
CA ALA A 329 -13.59 5.76 -11.24
C ALA A 329 -13.63 6.36 -12.64
N ALA A 330 -14.37 7.46 -12.84
CA ALA A 330 -14.45 8.14 -14.13
C ALA A 330 -13.10 8.76 -14.57
N ILE A 331 -12.26 9.22 -13.63
CA ILE A 331 -10.91 9.69 -13.97
C ILE A 331 -10.08 8.53 -14.54
N LEU A 332 -10.12 7.35 -13.91
CA LEU A 332 -9.41 6.18 -14.41
C LEU A 332 -9.91 5.74 -15.79
N THR A 333 -11.22 5.58 -15.96
CA THR A 333 -11.78 5.10 -17.22
C THR A 333 -11.68 6.12 -18.36
N SER A 334 -11.36 7.38 -18.05
CA SER A 334 -11.02 8.40 -19.04
C SER A 334 -9.55 8.37 -19.49
N ARG A 335 -8.69 7.57 -18.84
CA ARG A 335 -7.29 7.40 -19.27
C ARG A 335 -7.24 6.47 -20.48
N ASP A 336 -6.28 6.74 -21.36
CA ASP A 336 -6.04 5.90 -22.53
C ASP A 336 -5.64 4.48 -22.11
N GLU A 337 -6.24 3.50 -22.75
CA GLU A 337 -5.95 2.07 -22.58
C GLU A 337 -6.05 1.58 -21.11
N TRP A 338 -6.85 2.24 -20.26
CA TRP A 338 -6.96 1.90 -18.83
C TRP A 338 -7.26 0.41 -18.57
N CYS A 339 -8.08 -0.20 -19.43
CA CYS A 339 -8.43 -1.62 -19.34
C CYS A 339 -7.24 -2.52 -19.70
N GLU A 340 -6.47 -2.16 -20.73
CA GLU A 340 -5.24 -2.91 -21.08
C GLU A 340 -4.20 -2.78 -19.98
N LYS A 341 -4.07 -1.63 -19.31
CA LYS A 341 -3.13 -1.46 -18.19
C LYS A 341 -3.41 -2.42 -17.02
N ILE A 342 -4.69 -2.64 -16.69
CA ILE A 342 -5.08 -3.63 -15.66
C ILE A 342 -4.71 -5.05 -16.11
N ILE A 343 -4.96 -5.36 -17.39
CA ILE A 343 -4.66 -6.67 -17.96
C ILE A 343 -3.15 -6.90 -18.03
N GLU A 344 -2.36 -5.89 -18.36
CA GLU A 344 -0.91 -5.97 -18.46
C GLU A 344 -0.27 -6.30 -17.11
N VAL A 345 -0.74 -5.66 -16.02
CA VAL A 345 -0.33 -6.03 -14.65
C VAL A 345 -0.60 -7.51 -14.38
N TRP A 346 -1.77 -8.02 -14.78
CA TRP A 346 -2.10 -9.43 -14.63
C TRP A 346 -1.22 -10.35 -15.49
N MET A 347 -0.98 -9.99 -16.74
CA MET A 347 -0.17 -10.77 -17.68
C MET A 347 1.29 -10.85 -17.23
N LYS A 348 1.87 -9.75 -16.75
CA LYS A 348 3.22 -9.71 -16.18
C LYS A 348 3.43 -10.75 -15.07
N ILE A 349 2.40 -10.98 -14.23
CA ILE A 349 2.46 -12.00 -13.16
C ILE A 349 2.40 -13.42 -13.74
N GLU A 350 1.55 -13.65 -14.74
CA GLU A 350 1.41 -14.96 -15.38
C GLU A 350 2.65 -15.34 -16.23
N GLU A 351 3.37 -14.35 -16.75
CA GLU A 351 4.54 -14.53 -17.62
C GLU A 351 5.87 -14.65 -16.87
N GLU A 352 5.93 -14.20 -15.60
CA GLU A 352 7.15 -14.28 -14.80
C GLU A 352 7.48 -15.72 -14.37
N ASP A 353 8.60 -16.25 -14.88
CA ASP A 353 9.10 -17.60 -14.57
C ASP A 353 9.88 -17.62 -13.25
N TRP A 354 9.35 -18.34 -12.25
CA TRP A 354 9.98 -18.49 -10.95
C TRP A 354 11.39 -19.09 -11.01
N ARG A 355 11.71 -19.91 -12.03
CA ARG A 355 13.04 -20.53 -12.16
C ARG A 355 14.09 -19.50 -12.54
N GLU A 356 13.72 -18.55 -13.39
CA GLU A 356 14.58 -17.43 -13.74
C GLU A 356 14.82 -16.54 -12.52
N VAL A 357 13.75 -16.20 -11.79
CA VAL A 357 13.84 -15.42 -10.54
C VAL A 357 14.76 -16.11 -9.54
N ARG A 358 14.61 -17.43 -9.33
CA ARG A 358 15.50 -18.19 -8.46
C ARG A 358 16.96 -18.11 -8.88
N GLY A 359 17.22 -18.21 -10.18
CA GLY A 359 18.56 -18.06 -10.75
C GLY A 359 19.19 -16.69 -10.45
N TRP A 360 18.39 -15.62 -10.34
CA TRP A 360 18.86 -14.30 -9.92
C TRP A 360 19.18 -14.25 -8.42
N PHE A 361 18.33 -14.81 -7.56
CA PHE A 361 18.59 -14.91 -6.11
C PHE A 361 19.93 -15.59 -5.83
N ASP A 362 20.20 -16.72 -6.48
CA ASP A 362 21.42 -17.50 -6.27
C ASP A 362 22.70 -16.78 -6.74
N ARG A 363 22.57 -15.73 -7.56
CA ARG A 363 23.69 -15.05 -8.21
C ARG A 363 23.89 -13.60 -7.78
N VAL A 364 22.96 -13.00 -7.03
CA VAL A 364 22.98 -11.56 -6.75
C VAL A 364 24.20 -11.12 -5.93
N GLU A 365 24.68 -11.97 -5.02
CA GLU A 365 25.92 -11.72 -4.28
C GLU A 365 27.13 -11.65 -5.22
N VAL A 366 27.22 -12.58 -6.16
CA VAL A 366 28.38 -12.72 -7.06
C VAL A 366 28.36 -11.68 -8.18
N ASP A 367 27.21 -11.49 -8.83
CA ASP A 367 27.09 -10.64 -10.01
C ASP A 367 26.92 -9.15 -9.65
N TYR A 368 26.35 -8.83 -8.48
CA TYR A 368 26.00 -7.47 -8.07
C TYR A 368 26.54 -7.07 -6.68
N HIS A 369 27.42 -7.88 -6.09
CA HIS A 369 28.10 -7.59 -4.81
C HIS A 369 27.11 -7.26 -3.67
N ALA A 370 25.97 -7.95 -3.61
CA ALA A 370 25.03 -7.78 -2.51
C ALA A 370 25.69 -8.11 -1.17
N PHE A 371 25.75 -7.14 -0.24
CA PHE A 371 26.31 -7.37 1.10
C PHE A 371 25.41 -8.23 1.98
N GLU A 372 24.11 -8.05 1.82
CA GLU A 372 23.04 -8.83 2.43
C GLU A 372 22.25 -9.42 1.26
N PRO A 373 22.66 -10.61 0.75
CA PRO A 373 21.90 -11.29 -0.27
C PRO A 373 20.55 -11.77 0.31
N PRO A 374 19.49 -11.78 -0.49
CA PRO A 374 18.20 -12.30 -0.07
C PRO A 374 18.29 -13.81 0.17
N ASP A 375 17.51 -14.30 1.12
CA ASP A 375 17.45 -15.71 1.52
C ASP A 375 16.25 -16.44 0.89
N ASP A 376 16.06 -17.71 1.27
CA ASP A 376 14.94 -18.52 0.78
C ASP A 376 13.58 -18.00 1.26
N ASP A 377 13.53 -17.35 2.43
CA ASP A 377 12.31 -16.73 2.95
C ASP A 377 11.93 -15.53 2.07
N ALA A 378 12.88 -14.65 1.74
CA ALA A 378 12.68 -13.55 0.79
C ALA A 378 12.28 -14.03 -0.61
N PHE A 379 12.71 -15.23 -1.02
CA PHE A 379 12.26 -15.84 -2.28
C PHE A 379 10.81 -16.30 -2.19
N ASP A 380 10.40 -16.89 -1.07
CA ASP A 380 9.00 -17.30 -0.85
C ASP A 380 8.05 -16.09 -0.79
N GLU A 381 8.50 -14.99 -0.20
CA GLU A 381 7.76 -13.71 -0.16
C GLU A 381 7.47 -13.14 -1.55
N VAL A 382 8.26 -13.45 -2.59
CA VAL A 382 7.98 -13.04 -3.98
C VAL A 382 6.58 -13.48 -4.41
N PHE A 383 6.13 -14.66 -3.98
CA PHE A 383 4.81 -15.17 -4.32
C PHE A 383 3.70 -14.47 -3.54
N GLU A 384 3.98 -13.98 -2.33
CA GLU A 384 3.07 -13.10 -1.58
C GLU A 384 2.93 -11.74 -2.30
N TYR A 385 4.02 -11.18 -2.82
CA TYR A 385 4.00 -9.92 -3.59
C TYR A 385 3.23 -10.07 -4.91
N ARG A 386 3.40 -11.21 -5.61
CA ARG A 386 2.59 -11.56 -6.78
C ARG A 386 1.11 -11.69 -6.40
N GLY A 387 0.81 -12.37 -5.29
CA GLY A 387 -0.54 -12.53 -4.77
C GLY A 387 -1.22 -11.19 -4.47
N THR A 388 -0.50 -10.30 -3.78
CA THR A 388 -0.89 -8.91 -3.48
C THR A 388 -1.31 -8.16 -4.75
N SER A 389 -0.49 -8.22 -5.80
CA SER A 389 -0.78 -7.56 -7.07
C SER A 389 -2.08 -8.07 -7.71
N ARG A 390 -2.31 -9.40 -7.69
CA ARG A 390 -3.52 -10.03 -8.23
C ARG A 390 -4.77 -9.59 -7.50
N ILE A 391 -4.78 -9.67 -6.17
CA ILE A 391 -5.97 -9.34 -5.39
C ILE A 391 -6.26 -7.84 -5.39
N ALA A 392 -5.24 -6.99 -5.51
CA ALA A 392 -5.40 -5.55 -5.71
C ALA A 392 -6.06 -5.22 -7.06
N MET A 393 -5.63 -5.87 -8.16
CA MET A 393 -6.27 -5.68 -9.47
C MET A 393 -7.71 -6.21 -9.49
N LEU A 394 -7.97 -7.38 -8.89
CA LEU A 394 -9.34 -7.91 -8.76
C LEU A 394 -10.23 -7.00 -7.91
N ARG A 395 -9.68 -6.38 -6.86
CA ARG A 395 -10.38 -5.36 -6.06
C ARG A 395 -10.73 -4.14 -6.90
N LEU A 396 -9.80 -3.64 -7.72
CA LEU A 396 -10.04 -2.54 -8.64
C LEU A 396 -11.15 -2.88 -9.65
N VAL A 397 -11.08 -4.05 -10.30
CA VAL A 397 -12.11 -4.55 -11.22
C VAL A 397 -13.48 -4.65 -10.54
N SER A 398 -13.52 -5.18 -9.31
CA SER A 398 -14.74 -5.27 -8.52
C SER A 398 -15.34 -3.88 -8.22
N THR A 399 -14.50 -2.89 -7.90
CA THR A 399 -14.93 -1.49 -7.66
C THR A 399 -15.44 -0.83 -8.94
N LEU A 400 -14.71 -0.94 -10.05
CA LEU A 400 -15.10 -0.36 -11.34
C LEU A 400 -16.39 -0.98 -11.86
N SER A 401 -16.54 -2.30 -11.75
CA SER A 401 -17.76 -3.01 -12.15
C SER A 401 -18.97 -2.55 -11.33
N HIS A 402 -18.77 -2.28 -10.02
CA HIS A 402 -19.85 -1.75 -9.18
C HIS A 402 -20.28 -0.33 -9.58
N ALA A 403 -19.34 0.47 -10.09
CA ALA A 403 -19.58 1.84 -10.53
C ALA A 403 -19.81 1.96 -12.06
N ALA A 404 -19.90 0.85 -12.80
CA ALA A 404 -19.76 0.80 -14.26
C ALA A 404 -20.70 1.76 -15.01
N GLU A 405 -21.95 1.87 -14.56
CA GLU A 405 -22.95 2.79 -15.14
C GLU A 405 -22.60 4.26 -14.97
N SER A 406 -21.87 4.61 -13.91
CA SER A 406 -21.51 5.99 -13.56
C SER A 406 -20.15 6.43 -14.09
N CYS A 407 -19.25 5.48 -14.39
CA CYS A 407 -17.90 5.78 -14.90
C CYS A 407 -17.69 5.42 -16.38
N GLY A 408 -18.74 5.05 -17.12
CA GLY A 408 -18.65 4.90 -18.57
C GLY A 408 -17.91 3.65 -19.06
N VAL A 409 -17.76 2.63 -18.21
CA VAL A 409 -17.18 1.34 -18.61
C VAL A 409 -18.08 0.68 -19.67
N THR A 410 -17.53 0.32 -20.81
CA THR A 410 -18.21 -0.30 -21.96
C THR A 410 -18.35 -1.81 -21.79
N ASN A 411 -19.20 -2.45 -22.61
CA ASN A 411 -19.33 -3.91 -22.59
C ASN A 411 -18.05 -4.62 -23.03
N ALA A 412 -17.31 -4.06 -24.00
CA ALA A 412 -16.07 -4.66 -24.47
C ALA A 412 -14.99 -4.69 -23.37
N GLU A 413 -14.91 -3.64 -22.54
CA GLU A 413 -14.01 -3.62 -21.37
C GLU A 413 -14.46 -4.63 -20.30
N ILE A 414 -15.76 -4.72 -20.00
CA ILE A 414 -16.29 -5.76 -19.09
C ILE A 414 -15.95 -7.16 -19.59
N GLU A 415 -16.14 -7.42 -20.88
CA GLU A 415 -15.85 -8.71 -21.51
C GLU A 415 -14.34 -9.03 -21.51
N SER A 416 -13.49 -8.01 -21.67
CA SER A 416 -12.02 -8.14 -21.61
C SER A 416 -11.54 -8.56 -20.22
N LEU A 417 -12.19 -8.06 -19.16
CA LEU A 417 -11.85 -8.39 -17.77
C LEU A 417 -12.44 -9.74 -17.29
N LEU A 418 -13.34 -10.38 -18.06
CA LEU A 418 -13.94 -11.67 -17.67
C LEU A 418 -12.88 -12.76 -17.48
N ARG A 419 -11.86 -12.81 -18.35
CA ARG A 419 -10.88 -13.90 -18.35
C ARG A 419 -10.07 -13.92 -17.05
N MET A 420 -9.52 -12.78 -16.63
CA MET A 420 -8.74 -12.70 -15.39
C MET A 420 -9.59 -13.08 -14.16
N ALA A 421 -10.82 -12.55 -14.06
CA ALA A 421 -11.72 -12.85 -12.94
C ALA A 421 -12.18 -14.31 -12.93
N TYR A 422 -12.35 -14.92 -14.11
CA TYR A 422 -12.65 -16.34 -14.25
C TYR A 422 -11.50 -17.26 -13.84
N ILE A 423 -10.26 -16.92 -14.24
CA ILE A 423 -9.07 -17.65 -13.81
C ILE A 423 -8.91 -17.56 -12.29
N ALA A 424 -9.08 -16.36 -11.72
CA ALA A 424 -9.07 -16.13 -10.27
C ALA A 424 -10.14 -16.94 -9.52
N SER A 425 -11.25 -17.27 -10.20
CA SER A 425 -12.35 -18.07 -9.64
C SER A 425 -12.09 -19.58 -9.60
N ARG A 426 -10.92 -20.07 -10.06
CA ARG A 426 -10.57 -21.50 -10.04
C ARG A 426 -10.26 -22.00 -8.63
N LYS A 427 -10.38 -23.31 -8.40
CA LYS A 427 -10.05 -23.93 -7.12
C LYS A 427 -8.58 -23.64 -6.77
N VAL A 428 -8.32 -23.30 -5.51
CA VAL A 428 -6.98 -23.27 -4.91
C VAL A 428 -6.79 -24.61 -4.20
N LYS A 429 -5.66 -25.29 -4.42
CA LYS A 429 -5.33 -26.52 -3.70
C LYS A 429 -5.13 -26.17 -2.23
N SER A 430 -5.66 -26.96 -1.30
CA SER A 430 -5.30 -26.80 0.12
C SER A 430 -3.88 -27.32 0.36
N GLU A 431 -3.25 -26.92 1.47
CA GLU A 431 -1.92 -27.44 1.87
C GLU A 431 -1.86 -28.97 1.85
N SER A 432 -2.92 -29.64 2.29
CA SER A 432 -3.05 -31.10 2.28
C SER A 432 -3.17 -31.73 0.87
N GLU A 433 -3.43 -30.93 -0.15
CA GLU A 433 -3.56 -31.34 -1.56
C GLU A 433 -2.31 -31.02 -2.38
N LEU A 434 -1.28 -30.42 -1.76
CA LEU A 434 -0.02 -30.09 -2.43
C LEU A 434 0.80 -31.35 -2.67
N ASP A 435 1.45 -31.40 -3.83
CA ASP A 435 2.39 -32.45 -4.19
C ASP A 435 3.79 -32.00 -3.78
N ASP A 436 4.37 -32.63 -2.74
CA ASP A 436 5.70 -32.31 -2.22
C ASP A 436 6.80 -32.44 -3.29
N THR A 437 6.54 -33.16 -4.40
CA THR A 437 7.48 -33.29 -5.52
C THR A 437 7.42 -32.12 -6.50
N LYS A 438 6.48 -31.18 -6.33
CA LYS A 438 6.22 -30.05 -7.22
C LYS A 438 6.23 -28.73 -6.45
N PRO A 439 7.39 -28.05 -6.33
CA PRO A 439 7.48 -26.78 -5.60
C PRO A 439 6.55 -25.69 -6.17
N GLU A 440 6.26 -25.75 -7.48
CA GLU A 440 5.29 -24.88 -8.17
C GLU A 440 3.87 -24.90 -7.56
N ASP A 441 3.44 -26.04 -6.99
CA ASP A 441 2.16 -26.13 -6.30
C ASP A 441 2.15 -25.29 -5.02
N ARG A 442 3.26 -25.28 -4.27
CA ARG A 442 3.44 -24.45 -3.07
C ARG A 442 3.38 -22.98 -3.42
N TYR A 443 4.16 -22.55 -4.42
CA TYR A 443 4.21 -21.16 -4.87
C TYR A 443 2.84 -20.65 -5.34
N THR A 444 2.13 -21.46 -6.13
CA THR A 444 0.76 -21.14 -6.57
C THR A 444 -0.21 -21.08 -5.39
N CYS A 445 -0.02 -21.90 -4.35
CA CYS A 445 -0.82 -21.85 -3.13
C CYS A 445 -0.60 -20.51 -2.42
N THR A 446 0.64 -20.17 -2.07
CA THR A 446 1.02 -18.90 -1.43
C THR A 446 0.43 -17.71 -2.16
N GLU A 447 0.65 -17.61 -3.47
CA GLU A 447 0.15 -16.51 -4.31
C GLU A 447 -1.38 -16.35 -4.24
N ARG A 448 -2.12 -17.47 -4.25
CA ARG A 448 -3.59 -17.44 -4.35
C ARG A 448 -4.30 -17.42 -2.99
N THR A 449 -3.58 -17.66 -1.90
CA THR A 449 -4.08 -17.55 -0.52
C THR A 449 -3.70 -16.24 0.16
N GLU A 450 -2.90 -15.38 -0.49
CA GLU A 450 -2.49 -14.09 0.04
C GLU A 450 -3.68 -13.19 0.40
N GLU A 451 -3.60 -12.50 1.53
CA GLU A 451 -4.60 -11.53 2.00
C GLU A 451 -3.94 -10.19 2.32
N ILE A 452 -4.46 -9.08 1.80
CA ILE A 452 -3.97 -7.76 2.19
C ILE A 452 -4.72 -7.31 3.44
N PHE A 453 -3.98 -7.13 4.54
CA PHE A 453 -4.45 -6.52 5.77
C PHE A 453 -3.41 -5.51 6.25
N ARG A 454 -3.51 -4.26 5.81
CA ARG A 454 -2.46 -3.24 6.03
C ARG A 454 -2.89 -2.20 7.04
N SER A 455 -2.07 -2.03 8.05
CA SER A 455 -2.10 -0.90 8.98
C SER A 455 -0.98 0.09 8.64
N PRO A 456 -1.10 1.37 9.03
CA PRO A 456 -0.02 2.34 8.84
C PRO A 456 1.27 1.84 9.52
N MET A 457 2.43 1.98 8.87
CA MET A 457 3.68 1.36 9.34
C MET A 457 4.10 1.78 10.76
N TYR A 458 3.85 3.04 11.15
CA TYR A 458 4.14 3.51 12.51
C TYR A 458 3.42 2.69 13.60
N THR A 459 2.31 2.01 13.28
CA THR A 459 1.58 1.23 14.28
C THR A 459 2.35 -0.01 14.70
N VAL A 460 3.16 -0.57 13.81
CA VAL A 460 4.07 -1.69 14.12
C VAL A 460 5.16 -1.21 15.08
N SER A 461 5.85 -0.12 14.73
CA SER A 461 6.95 0.40 15.54
C SER A 461 6.49 0.96 16.90
N LEU A 462 5.25 1.45 16.98
CA LEU A 462 4.64 1.96 18.22
C LEU A 462 3.80 0.92 18.98
N ASN A 463 3.68 -0.32 18.48
CA ASN A 463 2.80 -1.36 19.02
C ASN A 463 1.36 -0.87 19.26
N MET A 464 0.83 -0.11 18.30
CA MET A 464 -0.53 0.43 18.33
C MET A 464 -1.46 -0.48 17.52
N GLN A 465 -2.65 -0.72 18.06
CA GLN A 465 -3.73 -1.40 17.33
C GLN A 465 -4.66 -0.36 16.73
N VAL A 466 -4.88 -0.43 15.42
CA VAL A 466 -5.79 0.43 14.68
C VAL A 466 -6.57 -0.40 13.67
N ASP A 467 -7.75 0.08 13.28
CA ASP A 467 -8.49 -0.51 12.15
C ASP A 467 -7.65 -0.39 10.88
N ALA A 468 -7.29 -1.53 10.28
CA ALA A 468 -6.46 -1.59 9.09
C ALA A 468 -7.14 -0.84 7.93
N PRO A 469 -6.52 0.25 7.41
CA PRO A 469 -7.11 1.03 6.33
C PRO A 469 -7.39 0.19 5.10
N LEU A 470 -6.51 -0.72 4.71
CA LEU A 470 -6.66 -1.57 3.51
C LEU A 470 -6.93 -3.03 3.89
N GLN A 471 -8.04 -3.57 3.37
CA GLN A 471 -8.47 -4.96 3.61
C GLN A 471 -8.96 -5.59 2.30
N ILE A 472 -8.25 -6.61 1.81
CA ILE A 472 -8.60 -7.35 0.59
C ILE A 472 -8.46 -8.85 0.90
N ALA A 473 -9.57 -9.57 0.72
CA ALA A 473 -9.58 -11.01 0.90
C ALA A 473 -8.77 -11.72 -0.19
N ASP A 474 -8.41 -12.96 0.10
CA ASP A 474 -7.72 -13.84 -0.84
C ASP A 474 -8.45 -14.02 -2.17
N GLU A 475 -7.70 -14.51 -3.16
CA GLU A 475 -8.19 -14.71 -4.52
C GLU A 475 -9.44 -15.60 -4.55
N SER A 476 -9.56 -16.53 -3.59
CA SER A 476 -10.71 -17.43 -3.51
C SER A 476 -12.02 -16.67 -3.29
N ILE A 477 -11.99 -15.50 -2.67
CA ILE A 477 -13.19 -14.66 -2.46
C ILE A 477 -13.24 -13.48 -3.43
N ILE A 478 -12.14 -12.73 -3.60
CA ILE A 478 -12.17 -11.52 -4.44
C ILE A 478 -12.30 -11.85 -5.93
N GLY A 479 -11.74 -12.97 -6.39
CA GLY A 479 -11.87 -13.45 -7.77
C GLY A 479 -13.34 -13.69 -8.19
N PRO A 480 -14.08 -14.55 -7.47
CA PRO A 480 -15.52 -14.74 -7.69
C PRO A 480 -16.34 -13.46 -7.51
N THR A 481 -15.93 -12.56 -6.60
CA THR A 481 -16.62 -11.28 -6.41
C THR A 481 -16.50 -10.41 -7.66
N ALA A 482 -15.29 -10.27 -8.20
CA ALA A 482 -15.04 -9.55 -9.44
C ALA A 482 -15.81 -10.19 -10.61
N LEU A 483 -15.75 -11.52 -10.76
CA LEU A 483 -16.46 -12.22 -11.83
C LEU A 483 -17.98 -12.03 -11.73
N ALA A 484 -18.57 -12.23 -10.54
CA ALA A 484 -20.00 -12.04 -10.33
C ALA A 484 -20.42 -10.61 -10.67
N ARG A 485 -19.61 -9.59 -10.33
CA ARG A 485 -19.92 -8.20 -10.67
C ARG A 485 -19.83 -7.88 -12.16
N LEU A 486 -18.82 -8.39 -12.87
CA LEU A 486 -18.75 -8.26 -14.33
C LEU A 486 -20.01 -8.87 -14.98
N LEU A 487 -20.41 -10.06 -14.53
CA LEU A 487 -21.63 -10.72 -15.00
C LEU A 487 -22.91 -9.93 -14.64
N VAL A 488 -22.98 -9.31 -13.46
CA VAL A 488 -24.08 -8.42 -13.06
C VAL A 488 -24.20 -7.26 -14.04
N VAL A 489 -23.11 -6.59 -14.40
CA VAL A 489 -23.13 -5.46 -15.35
C VAL A 489 -23.66 -5.93 -16.71
N LEU A 490 -23.17 -7.06 -17.22
CA LEU A 490 -23.66 -7.62 -18.49
C LEU A 490 -25.15 -7.97 -18.45
N ALA A 491 -25.63 -8.56 -17.34
CA ALA A 491 -27.04 -8.91 -17.15
C ALA A 491 -27.92 -7.64 -17.03
N GLN A 492 -27.48 -6.66 -16.24
CA GLN A 492 -28.15 -5.37 -16.06
C GLN A 492 -28.34 -4.65 -17.40
N ARG A 493 -27.34 -4.70 -18.28
CA ARG A 493 -27.37 -4.13 -19.63
C ARG A 493 -28.08 -5.00 -20.67
N LYS A 494 -28.62 -6.15 -20.27
CA LYS A 494 -29.24 -7.17 -21.15
C LYS A 494 -28.29 -7.67 -22.25
N ALA A 495 -26.98 -7.56 -22.04
CA ALA A 495 -25.96 -8.03 -22.96
C ALA A 495 -25.67 -9.52 -22.74
N PHE A 496 -25.73 -9.98 -21.49
CA PHE A 496 -25.35 -11.33 -21.06
C PHE A 496 -25.99 -12.45 -21.91
N ASP A 497 -27.30 -12.41 -22.12
CA ASP A 497 -28.04 -13.45 -22.86
C ASP A 497 -27.69 -13.49 -24.35
N THR A 498 -27.16 -12.39 -24.91
CA THR A 498 -26.85 -12.27 -26.33
C THR A 498 -25.47 -12.82 -26.70
N ILE A 499 -24.57 -12.97 -25.73
CA ILE A 499 -23.15 -13.30 -25.95
C ILE A 499 -22.97 -14.64 -26.66
N GLN A 500 -23.76 -15.64 -26.29
CA GLN A 500 -23.69 -16.97 -26.89
C GLN A 500 -24.05 -16.96 -28.39
N GLY A 501 -24.79 -15.93 -28.85
CA GLY A 501 -25.17 -15.76 -30.26
C GLY A 501 -24.16 -14.96 -31.10
N LEU A 502 -23.13 -14.37 -30.48
CA LEU A 502 -22.14 -13.57 -31.20
C LEU A 502 -21.32 -14.44 -32.18
N LYS A 503 -21.12 -13.92 -33.39
CA LYS A 503 -20.31 -14.57 -34.44
C LYS A 503 -18.93 -13.93 -34.63
N LYS A 504 -18.74 -12.73 -34.07
CA LYS A 504 -17.51 -11.95 -34.16
C LYS A 504 -17.24 -11.33 -32.79
N ALA A 505 -15.95 -11.22 -32.46
CA ALA A 505 -15.48 -10.51 -31.29
C ALA A 505 -16.00 -9.05 -31.31
N PRO A 506 -16.56 -8.55 -30.20
CA PRO A 506 -16.91 -7.14 -30.07
C PRO A 506 -15.71 -6.21 -30.31
N ASN A 507 -15.98 -5.05 -30.91
CA ASN A 507 -14.95 -4.03 -31.14
C ASN A 507 -14.47 -3.48 -29.79
N GLY A 508 -13.15 -3.32 -29.64
CA GLY A 508 -12.54 -2.83 -28.41
C GLY A 508 -12.28 -3.90 -27.35
N LEU A 509 -12.38 -5.18 -27.68
CA LEU A 509 -11.85 -6.25 -26.83
C LEU A 509 -10.33 -6.15 -26.71
N SER A 510 -9.81 -6.47 -25.52
CA SER A 510 -8.38 -6.59 -25.26
C SER A 510 -7.71 -7.57 -26.21
N SER A 511 -6.45 -7.28 -26.55
CA SER A 511 -5.60 -8.16 -27.36
C SER A 511 -5.42 -9.56 -26.75
N SER A 512 -5.53 -9.67 -25.43
CA SER A 512 -5.43 -10.92 -24.66
C SER A 512 -6.74 -11.73 -24.60
N THR A 513 -7.85 -11.17 -25.10
CA THR A 513 -9.20 -11.73 -24.99
C THR A 513 -9.83 -12.00 -26.35
N CYS A 514 -10.29 -13.24 -26.56
CA CYS A 514 -11.00 -13.63 -27.77
C CYS A 514 -12.46 -13.98 -27.47
N LEU A 515 -13.31 -13.96 -28.51
CA LEU A 515 -14.73 -14.29 -28.37
C LEU A 515 -14.95 -15.67 -27.73
N ASN A 516 -14.12 -16.66 -28.06
CA ASN A 516 -14.24 -18.00 -27.50
C ASN A 516 -14.09 -18.01 -25.97
N HIS A 517 -13.18 -17.19 -25.42
CA HIS A 517 -13.06 -17.04 -23.97
C HIS A 517 -14.36 -16.46 -23.38
N VAL A 518 -14.87 -15.38 -23.97
CA VAL A 518 -16.09 -14.70 -23.50
C VAL A 518 -17.29 -15.66 -23.55
N GLN A 519 -17.47 -16.40 -24.65
CA GLN A 519 -18.54 -17.38 -24.81
C GLN A 519 -18.40 -18.57 -23.85
N GLN A 520 -17.18 -19.08 -23.64
CA GLN A 520 -16.94 -20.16 -22.69
C GLN A 520 -17.32 -19.73 -21.26
N ILE A 521 -16.86 -18.55 -20.84
CA ILE A 521 -17.07 -18.05 -19.47
C ILE A 521 -18.55 -17.77 -19.20
N THR A 522 -19.25 -17.19 -20.18
CA THR A 522 -20.68 -16.84 -20.08
C THR A 522 -21.64 -17.98 -20.43
N ASN A 523 -21.11 -19.18 -20.75
CA ASN A 523 -21.94 -20.32 -21.07
C ASN A 523 -22.84 -20.69 -19.86
N PRO A 524 -24.14 -20.97 -20.06
CA PRO A 524 -25.07 -21.25 -18.97
C PRO A 524 -24.60 -22.37 -18.01
N ASP A 525 -23.93 -23.41 -18.50
CA ASP A 525 -23.44 -24.51 -17.66
C ASP A 525 -22.23 -24.10 -16.83
N VAL A 526 -21.33 -23.29 -17.41
CA VAL A 526 -20.20 -22.71 -16.69
C VAL A 526 -20.70 -21.76 -15.60
N ILE A 527 -21.71 -20.95 -15.88
CA ILE A 527 -22.31 -20.01 -14.93
C ILE A 527 -22.99 -20.76 -13.78
N ARG A 528 -23.80 -21.79 -14.06
CA ARG A 528 -24.40 -22.62 -13.01
C ARG A 528 -23.36 -23.24 -12.09
N ARG A 529 -22.25 -23.76 -12.66
CA ARG A 529 -21.15 -24.33 -11.89
C ARG A 529 -20.46 -23.26 -11.03
N PHE A 530 -20.16 -22.11 -11.62
CA PHE A 530 -19.56 -20.97 -10.93
C PHE A 530 -20.38 -20.53 -9.72
N LEU A 531 -21.68 -20.30 -9.88
CA LEU A 531 -22.56 -19.80 -8.82
C LEU A 531 -22.60 -20.75 -7.61
N LYS A 532 -22.67 -22.06 -7.85
CA LYS A 532 -22.62 -23.08 -6.78
C LYS A 532 -21.29 -23.02 -6.01
N ILE A 533 -20.18 -22.92 -6.72
CA ILE A 533 -18.84 -22.83 -6.11
C ILE A 533 -18.72 -21.52 -5.33
N ALA A 534 -19.14 -20.39 -5.90
CA ALA A 534 -19.09 -19.08 -5.24
C ALA A 534 -19.88 -19.09 -3.91
N LEU A 535 -21.08 -19.67 -3.89
CA LEU A 535 -21.86 -19.82 -2.66
C LEU A 535 -21.19 -20.74 -1.63
N GLN A 536 -20.50 -21.80 -2.06
CA GLN A 536 -19.69 -22.62 -1.16
C GLN A 536 -18.54 -21.81 -0.54
N ARG A 537 -17.88 -20.95 -1.33
CA ARG A 537 -16.80 -20.08 -0.85
C ARG A 537 -17.29 -19.03 0.14
N VAL A 538 -18.48 -18.47 -0.07
CA VAL A 538 -19.15 -17.61 0.93
C VAL A 538 -19.23 -18.34 2.28
N ARG A 539 -19.71 -19.59 2.29
CA ARG A 539 -19.82 -20.38 3.52
C ARG A 539 -18.47 -20.69 4.15
N ALA A 540 -17.46 -21.03 3.34
CA ALA A 540 -16.11 -21.26 3.82
C ALA A 540 -15.49 -19.99 4.46
N SER A 541 -15.67 -18.82 3.84
CA SER A 541 -15.23 -17.54 4.42
C SER A 541 -15.97 -17.21 5.73
N MET A 542 -17.26 -17.56 5.80
CA MET A 542 -18.03 -17.44 7.04
C MET A 542 -17.50 -18.35 8.15
N ASP A 543 -17.05 -19.56 7.82
CA ASP A 543 -16.38 -20.46 8.77
C ASP A 543 -15.01 -19.95 9.21
N LYS A 544 -14.19 -19.45 8.28
CA LYS A 544 -12.91 -18.78 8.56
C LYS A 544 -13.10 -17.60 9.52
N GLY A 545 -14.09 -16.74 9.29
CA GLY A 545 -14.43 -15.64 10.18
C GLY A 545 -14.87 -16.10 11.58
N ARG A 546 -15.66 -17.19 11.68
CA ARG A 546 -16.04 -17.78 12.97
C ARG A 546 -14.83 -18.33 13.72
N GLU A 547 -13.89 -18.96 13.03
CA GLU A 547 -12.66 -19.47 13.63
C GLU A 547 -11.80 -18.35 14.19
N ARG A 548 -11.54 -17.29 13.40
CA ARG A 548 -10.78 -16.11 13.84
C ARG A 548 -11.44 -15.41 15.03
N ALA A 549 -12.77 -15.26 15.01
CA ALA A 549 -13.52 -14.68 16.12
C ALA A 549 -13.40 -15.49 17.44
N ARG A 550 -13.23 -16.82 17.37
CA ARG A 550 -12.97 -17.65 18.57
C ARG A 550 -11.56 -17.44 19.13
N LYS A 551 -10.60 -17.10 18.26
CA LYS A 551 -9.23 -16.73 18.63
C LYS A 551 -9.11 -15.26 19.08
N SER A 552 -10.24 -14.55 19.23
CA SER A 552 -10.30 -13.12 19.54
C SER A 552 -9.65 -12.22 18.50
N ASP A 553 -9.48 -12.72 17.28
CA ASP A 553 -8.98 -11.96 16.15
C ASP A 553 -10.14 -11.30 15.41
N ASN A 554 -10.73 -10.28 16.06
CA ASN A 554 -12.00 -9.71 15.64
C ASN A 554 -11.87 -8.93 14.32
N ASP A 555 -10.73 -8.30 14.04
CA ASP A 555 -10.54 -7.50 12.83
C ASP A 555 -10.40 -8.35 11.58
N TYR A 556 -9.60 -9.42 11.62
CA TYR A 556 -9.54 -10.36 10.51
C TYR A 556 -10.84 -11.17 10.38
N ALA A 557 -11.55 -11.45 11.49
CA ALA A 557 -12.88 -12.04 11.42
C ALA A 557 -13.89 -11.10 10.73
N LYS A 558 -13.85 -9.81 11.06
CA LYS A 558 -14.64 -8.76 10.40
C LYS A 558 -14.37 -8.73 8.90
N ALA A 559 -13.11 -8.72 8.48
CA ALA A 559 -12.71 -8.74 7.08
C ALA A 559 -13.25 -9.97 6.32
N ALA A 560 -13.19 -11.16 6.94
CA ALA A 560 -13.74 -12.39 6.36
C ALA A 560 -15.27 -12.32 6.21
N PHE A 561 -15.98 -11.74 7.18
CA PHE A 561 -17.43 -11.56 7.12
C PHE A 561 -17.85 -10.49 6.10
N THR A 562 -17.16 -9.35 6.02
CA THR A 562 -17.49 -8.30 5.04
C THR A 562 -17.23 -8.76 3.61
N SER A 563 -16.15 -9.51 3.37
CA SER A 563 -15.85 -10.07 2.05
C SER A 563 -16.85 -11.15 1.64
N ALA A 564 -17.30 -12.00 2.58
CA ALA A 564 -18.38 -12.95 2.33
C ALA A 564 -19.73 -12.27 2.02
N ALA A 565 -20.02 -11.16 2.71
CA ALA A 565 -21.20 -10.34 2.43
C ALA A 565 -21.13 -9.73 1.03
N GLU A 566 -19.98 -9.21 0.63
CA GLU A 566 -19.78 -8.60 -0.70
C GLU A 566 -20.04 -9.60 -1.84
N LEU A 567 -19.46 -10.80 -1.77
CA LEU A 567 -19.70 -11.86 -2.73
C LEU A 567 -21.18 -12.27 -2.75
N SER A 568 -21.79 -12.47 -1.58
CA SER A 568 -23.21 -12.81 -1.47
C SER A 568 -24.12 -11.77 -2.11
N ALA A 569 -23.83 -10.48 -1.90
CA ALA A 569 -24.56 -9.38 -2.52
C ALA A 569 -24.45 -9.40 -4.05
N ALA A 570 -23.26 -9.69 -4.59
CA ALA A 570 -23.06 -9.83 -6.03
C ALA A 570 -23.86 -11.00 -6.63
N LEU A 571 -23.91 -12.16 -5.94
CA LEU A 571 -24.71 -13.31 -6.38
C LEU A 571 -26.21 -13.00 -6.38
N VAL A 572 -26.71 -12.31 -5.35
CA VAL A 572 -28.12 -11.88 -5.26
C VAL A 572 -28.46 -10.87 -6.36
N ALA A 573 -27.56 -9.93 -6.66
CA ALA A 573 -27.74 -8.98 -7.74
C ALA A 573 -27.79 -9.68 -9.10
N PHE A 574 -26.93 -10.68 -9.34
CA PHE A 574 -26.90 -11.41 -10.59
C PHE A 574 -28.21 -12.17 -10.84
N ASP A 575 -28.71 -12.89 -9.83
CA ASP A 575 -30.02 -13.54 -9.88
C ASP A 575 -31.16 -12.56 -10.16
N SER A 576 -31.12 -11.38 -9.54
CA SER A 576 -32.14 -10.35 -9.73
C SER A 576 -32.12 -9.77 -11.17
N HIS A 577 -30.94 -9.49 -11.71
CA HIS A 577 -30.79 -8.95 -13.07
C HIS A 577 -31.01 -9.99 -14.17
N THR A 578 -30.89 -11.28 -13.85
CA THR A 578 -31.25 -12.40 -14.75
C THR A 578 -32.70 -12.88 -14.54
N GLN A 579 -33.52 -12.10 -13.82
CA GLN A 579 -34.94 -12.38 -13.60
C GLN A 579 -35.21 -13.77 -12.99
N GLY A 580 -34.31 -14.24 -12.14
CA GLY A 580 -34.44 -15.51 -11.43
C GLY A 580 -34.03 -16.75 -12.22
N GLN A 581 -33.41 -16.60 -13.39
CA GLN A 581 -32.93 -17.72 -14.21
C GLN A 581 -32.01 -18.67 -13.44
N TYR A 582 -31.25 -18.15 -12.47
CA TYR A 582 -30.26 -18.88 -11.68
C TYR A 582 -30.62 -18.99 -10.19
N SER A 583 -31.90 -18.77 -9.82
CA SER A 583 -32.33 -18.76 -8.41
C SER A 583 -32.06 -20.07 -7.66
N LYS A 584 -32.03 -21.20 -8.38
CA LYS A 584 -31.72 -22.52 -7.78
C LYS A 584 -30.26 -22.60 -7.34
N GLU A 585 -29.34 -22.06 -8.14
CA GLU A 585 -27.91 -22.11 -7.88
C GLU A 585 -27.48 -21.14 -6.78
N VAL A 586 -28.18 -20.01 -6.61
CA VAL A 586 -27.89 -19.01 -5.58
C VAL A 586 -28.77 -19.15 -4.33
N LEU A 587 -29.54 -20.24 -4.21
CA LEU A 587 -30.44 -20.45 -3.07
C LEU A 587 -29.67 -20.40 -1.74
N GLY A 588 -30.04 -19.46 -0.89
CA GLY A 588 -29.39 -19.20 0.40
C GLY A 588 -28.39 -18.04 0.39
N ALA A 589 -28.08 -17.43 -0.76
CA ALA A 589 -27.18 -16.28 -0.83
C ALA A 589 -27.73 -15.08 -0.05
N ARG A 590 -29.04 -14.83 -0.04
CA ARG A 590 -29.66 -13.75 0.75
C ARG A 590 -29.55 -14.02 2.25
N LYS A 591 -29.74 -15.28 2.67
CA LYS A 591 -29.48 -15.72 4.04
C LYS A 591 -28.03 -15.51 4.45
N GLU A 592 -27.06 -15.98 3.67
CA GLU A 592 -25.64 -15.80 3.99
C GLU A 592 -25.26 -14.32 4.08
N LEU A 593 -25.79 -13.47 3.18
CA LEU A 593 -25.61 -12.03 3.24
C LEU A 593 -26.04 -11.42 4.58
N ALA A 594 -27.25 -11.74 5.05
CA ALA A 594 -27.77 -11.24 6.32
C ALA A 594 -26.96 -11.73 7.54
N LEU A 595 -26.46 -12.97 7.50
CA LEU A 595 -25.61 -13.54 8.54
C LEU A 595 -24.23 -12.91 8.56
N ALA A 596 -23.61 -12.74 7.40
CA ALA A 596 -22.29 -12.16 7.22
C ALA A 596 -22.25 -10.73 7.77
N LEU A 597 -23.18 -9.88 7.34
CA LEU A 597 -23.29 -8.51 7.83
C LEU A 597 -23.58 -8.44 9.34
N GLY A 598 -24.45 -9.32 9.86
CA GLY A 598 -24.72 -9.39 11.29
C GLY A 598 -23.50 -9.77 12.11
N ASN A 599 -22.67 -10.69 11.63
CA ASN A 599 -21.43 -11.09 12.29
C ASN A 599 -20.33 -10.04 12.17
N ALA A 600 -20.21 -9.37 11.02
CA ALA A 600 -19.32 -8.21 10.87
C ALA A 600 -19.70 -7.09 11.87
N ALA A 601 -21.00 -6.82 12.05
CA ALA A 601 -21.48 -5.85 13.03
C ALA A 601 -21.12 -6.23 14.47
N GLU A 602 -21.18 -7.53 14.81
CA GLU A 602 -20.74 -8.03 16.11
C GLU A 602 -19.24 -7.79 16.35
N MET A 603 -18.40 -8.08 15.37
CA MET A 603 -16.96 -7.87 15.49
C MET A 603 -16.64 -6.37 15.65
N ALA A 604 -17.30 -5.52 14.86
CA ALA A 604 -17.18 -4.07 14.99
C ALA A 604 -17.64 -3.54 16.36
N ILE A 605 -18.68 -4.13 16.98
CA ILE A 605 -19.11 -3.79 18.35
C ILE A 605 -18.02 -4.13 19.37
N ARG A 606 -17.38 -5.29 19.24
CA ARG A 606 -16.31 -5.73 20.15
C ARG A 606 -15.12 -4.78 20.11
N GLU A 607 -14.76 -4.31 18.92
CA GLU A 607 -13.69 -3.32 18.70
C GLU A 607 -14.14 -1.87 18.86
N LYS A 608 -15.41 -1.62 19.26
CA LYS A 608 -15.98 -0.27 19.47
C LYS A 608 -15.97 0.60 18.20
N TYR A 609 -15.92 0.00 17.02
CA TYR A 609 -16.12 0.66 15.73
C TYR A 609 -17.62 0.89 15.48
N TRP A 610 -18.22 1.75 16.29
CA TRP A 610 -19.68 1.91 16.35
C TRP A 610 -20.32 2.30 15.02
N GLN A 611 -19.64 3.12 14.20
CA GLN A 611 -20.13 3.48 12.87
C GLN A 611 -20.17 2.25 11.95
N GLN A 612 -19.12 1.44 11.89
CA GLN A 612 -19.12 0.20 11.11
C GLN A 612 -20.21 -0.77 11.59
N ALA A 613 -20.31 -0.97 12.90
CA ALA A 613 -21.34 -1.80 13.51
C ALA A 613 -22.75 -1.38 13.09
N LEU A 614 -23.00 -0.07 13.06
CA LEU A 614 -24.29 0.50 12.69
C LEU A 614 -24.64 0.24 11.23
N TYR A 615 -23.70 0.45 10.30
CA TYR A 615 -23.92 0.25 8.87
C TYR A 615 -24.07 -1.24 8.54
N PHE A 616 -23.18 -2.10 9.04
CA PHE A 616 -23.26 -3.54 8.84
C PHE A 616 -24.55 -4.10 9.45
N GLY A 617 -24.90 -3.71 10.68
CA GLY A 617 -26.13 -4.14 11.34
C GLY A 617 -27.38 -3.70 10.59
N SER A 618 -27.40 -2.47 10.07
CA SER A 618 -28.53 -1.96 9.28
C SER A 618 -28.68 -2.71 7.96
N GLY A 619 -27.57 -2.96 7.27
CA GLY A 619 -27.56 -3.77 6.05
C GLY A 619 -28.04 -5.20 6.32
N ALA A 620 -27.67 -5.78 7.46
CA ALA A 620 -28.12 -7.11 7.86
C ALA A 620 -29.64 -7.18 8.08
N VAL A 621 -30.24 -6.13 8.66
CA VAL A 621 -31.70 -6.02 8.83
C VAL A 621 -32.40 -5.89 7.48
N THR A 622 -31.94 -4.99 6.61
CA THR A 622 -32.52 -4.79 5.27
C THR A 622 -32.37 -6.03 4.39
N ALA A 623 -31.24 -6.73 4.47
CA ALA A 623 -31.06 -8.00 3.76
C ALA A 623 -32.06 -9.06 4.25
N ALA A 624 -32.29 -9.15 5.56
CA ALA A 624 -33.20 -10.12 6.17
C ALA A 624 -34.68 -9.90 5.81
N GLU A 625 -35.11 -8.65 5.62
CA GLU A 625 -36.49 -8.30 5.25
C GLU A 625 -36.86 -8.79 3.83
N ASN A 626 -35.88 -8.97 2.96
CA ASN A 626 -36.07 -9.37 1.56
C ASN A 626 -35.84 -10.87 1.30
N ILE A 627 -35.77 -11.70 2.36
CA ILE A 627 -35.51 -13.14 2.24
C ILE A 627 -36.82 -13.90 1.96
N PRO A 628 -36.91 -14.68 0.87
CA PRO A 628 -38.05 -15.56 0.64
C PRO A 628 -38.20 -16.60 1.75
N ALA A 629 -39.43 -16.94 2.13
CA ALA A 629 -39.70 -17.91 3.20
C ALA A 629 -38.96 -19.25 3.03
N GLY A 630 -38.76 -19.69 1.78
CA GLY A 630 -38.03 -20.91 1.44
C GLY A 630 -36.53 -20.93 1.78
N GLU A 631 -35.90 -19.80 2.10
CA GLU A 631 -34.50 -19.74 2.55
C GLU A 631 -34.35 -19.95 4.08
N HIS A 632 -35.44 -19.99 4.85
CA HIS A 632 -35.47 -20.32 6.28
C HIS A 632 -34.46 -19.52 7.13
N LEU A 633 -34.62 -18.19 7.20
CA LEU A 633 -33.91 -17.37 8.18
C LEU A 633 -34.66 -17.41 9.53
N ASP A 634 -33.95 -17.75 10.60
CA ASP A 634 -34.52 -17.74 11.96
C ASP A 634 -34.84 -16.30 12.41
N ALA A 635 -36.07 -16.09 12.91
CA ALA A 635 -36.54 -14.81 13.45
C ALA A 635 -35.63 -14.27 14.57
N ASN A 636 -34.97 -15.14 15.33
CA ASN A 636 -34.00 -14.75 16.36
C ASN A 636 -32.82 -13.97 15.79
N ILE A 637 -32.42 -14.26 14.54
CA ILE A 637 -31.31 -13.60 13.86
C ILE A 637 -31.70 -12.16 13.52
N ILE A 638 -32.93 -11.96 13.05
CA ILE A 638 -33.49 -10.63 12.79
C ILE A 638 -33.52 -9.81 14.08
N ALA A 639 -34.02 -10.40 15.17
CA ALA A 639 -34.04 -9.75 16.48
C ALA A 639 -32.63 -9.42 17.00
N LYS A 640 -31.65 -10.31 16.77
CA LYS A 640 -30.24 -10.06 17.12
C LYS A 640 -29.65 -8.90 16.33
N ASN A 641 -29.88 -8.85 15.02
CA ASN A 641 -29.38 -7.76 14.17
C ASN A 641 -30.00 -6.41 14.55
N LYS A 642 -31.31 -6.36 14.86
CA LYS A 642 -31.96 -5.15 15.37
C LYS A 642 -31.35 -4.66 16.69
N ARG A 643 -31.06 -5.56 17.63
CA ARG A 643 -30.37 -5.21 18.89
C ARG A 643 -28.98 -4.63 18.67
N ARG A 644 -28.20 -5.18 17.74
CA ARG A 644 -26.86 -4.67 17.38
C ARG A 644 -26.92 -3.24 16.82
N VAL A 645 -27.90 -2.96 15.96
CA VAL A 645 -28.16 -1.62 15.44
C VAL A 645 -28.46 -0.64 16.57
N GLU A 646 -29.34 -1.02 17.49
CA GLU A 646 -29.71 -0.16 18.62
C GLU A 646 -28.51 0.11 19.55
N GLN A 647 -27.74 -0.92 19.88
CA GLN A 647 -26.52 -0.80 20.67
C GLN A 647 -25.52 0.18 20.02
N ALA A 648 -25.29 0.07 18.72
CA ALA A 648 -24.40 0.96 18.00
C ALA A 648 -24.91 2.41 17.98
N ARG A 649 -26.22 2.63 17.80
CA ARG A 649 -26.84 3.98 17.86
C ARG A 649 -26.66 4.62 19.23
N MET A 650 -26.97 3.89 20.29
CA MET A 650 -26.81 4.38 21.67
C MET A 650 -25.36 4.78 21.95
N ALA A 651 -24.38 3.97 21.49
CA ALA A 651 -22.96 4.26 21.69
C ALA A 651 -22.47 5.48 20.89
N ILE A 652 -23.00 5.72 19.70
CA ILE A 652 -22.69 6.93 18.92
C ILE A 652 -23.31 8.16 19.57
N ALA A 653 -24.55 8.08 20.05
CA ALA A 653 -25.22 9.21 20.70
C ALA A 653 -24.62 9.60 22.07
N ALA A 654 -23.89 8.68 22.69
CA ALA A 654 -23.19 8.92 23.96
C ALA A 654 -21.80 9.56 23.80
N LYS A 655 -21.29 9.67 22.57
CA LYS A 655 -20.06 10.41 22.23
C LYS A 655 -20.43 11.83 21.82
#